data_AF-A0A8H8D705-F1
#
_entry.id   AF-A0A8H8D705-F1
#
_cell.length_a   1.000
_cell.length_b   1.000
_cell.length_c   1.000
_cell.angle_alpha   90.00
_cell.angle_beta   90.00
_cell.angle_gamma   90.00
#
_symmetry.space_group_name_H-M   'P 1'
#
loop_
_entity.id
_entity.type
_entity.pdbx_description
1 polymer ?
#
loop_
_entity_poly.entity_id
_entity_poly.type
_entity_poly.pdbx_seq_one_letter_code
_entity_poly.pdbx_strand_id
1 'polypeptide(L)'
;MNVDFIASTDPGTTQQAIFTENGSGGAISDLTFTGGNFGIYGGNQQFTAQRLKFNNCKTAVQIIWDWGWIWKNIEVTGSTTGFKLMSEDSVPRTGSILVLDSIFRNTETALLTFPASQEKGKGTTGITFDNVDFEAVKNAVVDNQGKVYLAGSVRTVDTWALGPVSFDMSQRDYTLGMSFSTKREPTLVTDGSTSLPKAPFFERAKPQYEAIPVSKFVHMKDRAKGDGITDDTEAFQSVLLQYAGSDNIIFVDAGSYILTETITIPAGAKIVGEGWPQLVAFGPKFQDEKNPRPLVRVGNRGDRGDVEIQDLLFTTKGPTAGAILVEWNIKAACPGCASMWDSHVRIGGATGSELTSTECPAITSGVNGDGCKSGSLMMHITDSSSAYMENVWLWTADHDIDDPDWQDNNNTLVQTSIYTARGLLVESTEATWLYGTSSEHALYYQYNFYKAQNVFAGMIQTESPYYQPTPNPPAPFESAVGIFNGDPAYQNCHCGSPGNDAAWALRIIESSEIYIAGAGLYSWFSTYTQECIKTRSCQNSLIQLEGNGGGVRIFNLITIGATNMITSDGNQLTSQDNLAVDYHPYWSQITIIDPIQKTGPQRLIKQGLHARNEDKCPPVLPEAILPEGKYPTNLSIIDIGGHSDHGYFTLVNGSPYNWILTSSHSYQMDQWKWHNVPAGESVQCEWQFAQSFNRYDDKGEAYYKIEGTDKTFQIMARYQDDPNNNFHLRVLYDGLETKDVPKGTSLDFPSRGGLGDMRAMNWVLAGSEEQGYWSSHKPPIAWMSSILTIIGERKLKHVCMPGSHDAGMSKLNGHTEFSNEGNTLTQYLNIYDQLRRGSRYFDVRPAIGDGGKFLTGHYSDIDILDIGWQGGNGESIQDIVDGINRFTAENPELIIINLDLTLDTENGYKPFNDEQWSKTFDLFEGVTHLRGGLEGDLSEKKMNDYIGNGQASVIILSSGGATRPDKGIYSTRQFPRFDSYSNTDVVSTMADDQIAKLKGNRNIVANDAERKDVFHVFSWTLTLTRVLERTIADQSIELAYDPLFWRAYHAFTPFSYPSVLYMDFIGSAEKNTKSFDQTTGEVTAMAMAVNMQLASQNCYVGGGSIVVSKKPPLEHRSEAARPHLMSSKSTVSFLLSLIFLYFRLL
;
A
#
# COMPACT_ATOMS: atom_id res chain seq x y z
N MET A 1 32.91 -11.27 -4.00
CA MET A 1 34.08 -10.99 -3.13
C MET A 1 33.92 -11.77 -1.83
N ASN A 2 34.97 -12.06 -1.05
CA ASN A 2 34.84 -12.68 0.29
C ASN A 2 35.98 -12.18 1.20
N VAL A 3 35.70 -11.19 2.05
CA VAL A 3 36.73 -10.48 2.84
C VAL A 3 36.31 -10.37 4.30
N ASP A 4 37.28 -10.62 5.20
CA ASP A 4 37.14 -10.41 6.64
C ASP A 4 37.96 -9.18 7.06
N PHE A 5 37.28 -8.16 7.57
CA PHE A 5 37.87 -6.92 8.04
C PHE A 5 38.02 -6.96 9.56
N ILE A 6 39.27 -7.00 10.03
CA ILE A 6 39.59 -7.03 11.47
C ILE A 6 40.13 -5.66 11.90
N ALA A 7 39.34 -4.95 12.69
CA ALA A 7 39.67 -3.66 13.27
C ALA A 7 39.71 -3.71 14.82
N SER A 8 40.36 -2.73 15.42
CA SER A 8 40.46 -2.60 16.88
C SER A 8 39.09 -2.45 17.54
N THR A 9 38.89 -3.12 18.68
CA THR A 9 37.70 -2.98 19.53
C THR A 9 37.89 -1.95 20.66
N ASP A 10 39.00 -1.20 20.66
CA ASP A 10 39.22 -0.12 21.62
C ASP A 10 38.12 0.95 21.45
N PRO A 11 37.45 1.41 22.53
CA PRO A 11 36.39 2.42 22.45
C PRO A 11 36.80 3.75 21.78
N GLY A 12 38.10 4.08 21.76
CA GLY A 12 38.69 5.25 21.12
C GLY A 12 39.21 5.01 19.70
N THR A 13 38.99 3.82 19.12
CA THR A 13 39.40 3.51 17.74
C THR A 13 38.77 4.48 16.73
N THR A 14 39.54 4.85 15.71
CA THR A 14 39.06 5.64 14.55
C THR A 14 39.02 4.80 13.27
N GLN A 15 39.37 3.51 13.34
CA GLN A 15 39.46 2.63 12.18
C GLN A 15 38.09 2.43 11.53
N GLN A 16 38.09 2.42 10.20
CA GLN A 16 36.92 2.19 9.35
C GLN A 16 37.32 1.11 8.35
N ALA A 17 36.49 0.08 8.16
CA ALA A 17 36.87 -1.04 7.29
C ALA A 17 36.67 -0.70 5.80
N ILE A 18 35.52 -0.12 5.44
CA ILE A 18 35.27 0.42 4.09
C ILE A 18 34.96 1.91 4.21
N PHE A 19 35.67 2.71 3.41
CA PHE A 19 35.40 4.12 3.19
C PHE A 19 35.02 4.36 1.72
N THR A 20 33.87 4.98 1.46
CA THR A 20 33.39 5.31 0.11
C THR A 20 32.63 6.63 0.14
N GLU A 21 33.27 7.73 -0.23
CA GLU A 21 32.67 9.07 -0.15
C GLU A 21 31.61 9.35 -1.23
N ASN A 22 31.70 8.66 -2.37
CA ASN A 22 30.78 8.75 -3.50
C ASN A 22 30.89 7.51 -4.42
N GLY A 23 30.07 7.50 -5.47
CA GLY A 23 30.13 6.55 -6.59
C GLY A 23 28.75 6.33 -7.21
N SER A 24 28.70 5.61 -8.31
CA SER A 24 27.48 5.02 -8.88
C SER A 24 27.64 3.51 -8.88
N GLY A 25 27.46 2.96 -7.69
CA GLY A 25 27.86 1.62 -7.35
C GLY A 25 26.89 0.55 -7.81
N GLY A 26 27.37 -0.67 -7.54
CA GLY A 26 26.83 -1.96 -7.93
C GLY A 26 26.65 -2.87 -6.71
N ALA A 27 27.35 -4.01 -6.66
CA ALA A 27 27.11 -5.05 -5.66
C ALA A 27 28.30 -5.33 -4.72
N ILE A 28 28.02 -5.60 -3.44
CA ILE A 28 28.96 -6.20 -2.48
C ILE A 28 28.29 -7.37 -1.79
N SER A 29 29.05 -8.44 -1.60
CA SER A 29 28.56 -9.62 -0.90
C SER A 29 29.62 -10.38 -0.14
N ASP A 30 29.15 -11.22 0.80
CA ASP A 30 29.94 -12.19 1.56
C ASP A 30 31.08 -11.55 2.38
N LEU A 31 30.78 -10.48 3.13
CA LEU A 31 31.76 -9.74 3.92
C LEU A 31 31.52 -9.88 5.42
N THR A 32 32.61 -9.97 6.19
CA THR A 32 32.57 -9.93 7.65
C THR A 32 33.37 -8.74 8.16
N PHE A 33 32.82 -8.03 9.14
CA PHE A 33 33.42 -6.87 9.79
C PHE A 33 33.50 -7.15 11.29
N THR A 34 34.69 -7.06 11.87
CA THR A 34 34.92 -7.29 13.30
C THR A 34 35.63 -6.08 13.92
N GLY A 35 34.99 -5.44 14.91
CA GLY A 35 35.52 -4.24 15.57
C GLY A 35 35.42 -2.97 14.71
N GLY A 36 36.19 -1.94 15.07
CA GLY A 36 36.23 -0.67 14.36
C GLY A 36 35.19 0.37 14.80
N ASN A 37 35.45 1.62 14.44
CA ASN A 37 34.51 2.73 14.66
C ASN A 37 33.33 2.60 13.69
N PHE A 38 33.63 2.21 12.45
CA PHE A 38 32.67 1.93 11.40
C PHE A 38 33.04 0.64 10.66
N GLY A 39 32.06 -0.22 10.41
CA GLY A 39 32.21 -1.27 9.39
C GLY A 39 32.26 -0.64 8.01
N ILE A 40 31.16 0.01 7.62
CA ILE A 40 31.08 0.82 6.39
C ILE A 40 30.84 2.27 6.78
N TYR A 41 31.62 3.18 6.19
CA TYR A 41 31.41 4.62 6.26
C TYR A 41 31.39 5.16 4.83
N GLY A 42 30.24 5.64 4.36
CA GLY A 42 30.21 6.14 3.00
C GLY A 42 28.86 6.58 2.45
N GLY A 43 28.85 6.97 1.18
CA GLY A 43 27.69 7.38 0.44
C GLY A 43 27.88 7.11 -1.05
N ASN A 44 26.78 6.82 -1.74
CA ASN A 44 26.77 6.37 -3.12
C ASN A 44 25.39 6.63 -3.73
N GLN A 45 25.28 6.79 -5.05
CA GLN A 45 23.97 6.94 -5.71
C GLN A 45 23.02 5.79 -5.35
N GLN A 46 23.44 4.57 -5.66
CA GLN A 46 22.72 3.34 -5.33
C GLN A 46 23.68 2.18 -5.12
N PHE A 47 23.23 1.15 -4.42
CA PHE A 47 24.06 -0.02 -4.21
C PHE A 47 23.22 -1.23 -3.75
N THR A 48 23.76 -2.44 -3.95
CA THR A 48 23.21 -3.70 -3.43
C THR A 48 24.21 -4.35 -2.48
N ALA A 49 23.86 -4.48 -1.20
CA ALA A 49 24.68 -5.17 -0.20
C ALA A 49 23.98 -6.44 0.29
N GLN A 50 24.68 -7.58 0.23
CA GLN A 50 24.08 -8.87 0.54
C GLN A 50 25.00 -9.82 1.31
N ARG A 51 24.50 -10.53 2.34
CA ARG A 51 25.30 -11.51 3.14
C ARG A 51 26.46 -10.82 3.87
N LEU A 52 26.15 -9.78 4.63
CA LEU A 52 27.15 -9.02 5.41
C LEU A 52 26.97 -9.25 6.91
N LYS A 53 28.08 -9.45 7.61
CA LYS A 53 28.11 -9.66 9.08
C LYS A 53 28.92 -8.58 9.77
N PHE A 54 28.33 -7.93 10.77
CA PHE A 54 28.96 -6.90 11.58
C PHE A 54 29.03 -7.34 13.04
N ASN A 55 30.23 -7.56 13.55
CA ASN A 55 30.50 -8.08 14.88
C ASN A 55 31.24 -7.04 15.71
N ASN A 56 30.57 -6.49 16.73
CA ASN A 56 31.15 -5.56 17.69
C ASN A 56 31.77 -4.29 17.03
N CYS A 57 31.21 -3.84 15.91
CA CYS A 57 31.49 -2.52 15.36
C CYS A 57 30.81 -1.47 16.25
N LYS A 58 31.41 -0.31 16.49
CA LYS A 58 30.69 0.76 17.22
C LYS A 58 29.44 1.20 16.45
N THR A 59 29.61 1.50 15.16
CA THR A 59 28.53 1.65 14.18
C THR A 59 28.76 0.64 13.07
N ALA A 60 27.78 -0.20 12.75
CA ALA A 60 27.93 -1.17 11.66
C ALA A 60 28.05 -0.45 10.30
N VAL A 61 27.10 0.45 10.02
CA VAL A 61 27.04 1.20 8.76
C VAL A 61 26.69 2.66 9.04
N GLN A 62 27.50 3.58 8.51
CA GLN A 62 27.22 5.01 8.43
C GLN A 62 27.01 5.39 6.97
N ILE A 63 25.79 5.81 6.62
CA ILE A 63 25.46 6.36 5.31
C ILE A 63 25.44 7.88 5.40
N ILE A 64 26.34 8.54 4.68
CA ILE A 64 26.46 10.00 4.66
C ILE A 64 25.58 10.65 3.59
N TRP A 65 25.33 9.95 2.49
CA TRP A 65 24.34 10.31 1.46
C TRP A 65 24.02 9.09 0.59
N ASP A 66 22.81 9.01 0.05
CA ASP A 66 22.46 8.11 -1.04
C ASP A 66 21.18 8.57 -1.75
N TRP A 67 20.83 7.90 -2.85
CA TRP A 67 19.47 7.93 -3.37
C TRP A 67 18.69 6.71 -2.90
N GLY A 68 19.28 5.51 -3.02
CA GLY A 68 18.74 4.32 -2.37
C GLY A 68 19.71 3.14 -2.31
N TRP A 69 19.69 2.41 -1.21
CA TRP A 69 20.53 1.22 -1.02
C TRP A 69 19.72 0.07 -0.44
N ILE A 70 19.88 -1.13 -1.01
CA ILE A 70 19.30 -2.37 -0.49
C ILE A 70 20.29 -3.20 0.32
N TRP A 71 19.81 -3.75 1.42
CA TRP A 71 20.60 -4.44 2.43
C TRP A 71 19.94 -5.78 2.74
N LYS A 72 20.40 -6.85 2.08
CA LYS A 72 19.82 -8.19 2.21
C LYS A 72 20.68 -9.11 3.06
N ASN A 73 20.07 -9.89 3.93
CA ASN A 73 20.78 -10.84 4.80
C ASN A 73 21.94 -10.16 5.55
N ILE A 74 21.59 -9.14 6.33
CA ILE A 74 22.52 -8.42 7.19
C ILE A 74 22.41 -8.96 8.61
N GLU A 75 23.53 -9.36 9.19
CA GLU A 75 23.61 -9.73 10.60
C GLU A 75 24.42 -8.69 11.36
N VAL A 76 23.81 -7.99 12.31
CA VAL A 76 24.50 -7.04 13.20
C VAL A 76 24.47 -7.57 14.62
N THR A 77 25.63 -7.75 15.25
CA THR A 77 25.75 -8.25 16.62
C THR A 77 26.68 -7.39 17.46
N GLY A 78 26.18 -6.90 18.60
CA GLY A 78 27.00 -6.21 19.60
C GLY A 78 27.38 -4.76 19.27
N SER A 79 26.71 -4.13 18.30
CA SER A 79 26.98 -2.75 17.90
C SER A 79 26.24 -1.73 18.76
N THR A 80 26.75 -0.50 18.90
CA THR A 80 25.93 0.58 19.50
C THR A 80 24.82 0.99 18.52
N THR A 81 25.20 1.21 17.26
CA THR A 81 24.26 1.54 16.18
C THR A 81 24.43 0.57 15.02
N GLY A 82 23.33 0.05 14.48
CA GLY A 82 23.32 -0.72 13.23
C GLY A 82 23.56 0.22 12.05
N PHE A 83 22.49 0.80 11.53
CA PHE A 83 22.52 1.79 10.46
C PHE A 83 22.41 3.21 11.01
N LYS A 84 23.31 4.09 10.61
CA LYS A 84 23.28 5.52 10.92
C LYS A 84 23.20 6.33 9.63
N LEU A 85 22.02 6.89 9.36
CA LEU A 85 21.68 7.60 8.13
C LEU A 85 21.83 9.11 8.34
N MET A 86 23.07 9.54 8.54
CA MET A 86 23.39 10.90 8.96
C MET A 86 24.51 11.45 8.09
N SER A 87 24.32 12.60 7.47
CA SER A 87 25.42 13.28 6.80
C SER A 87 26.37 13.92 7.82
N GLU A 88 27.60 14.21 7.38
CA GLU A 88 28.60 14.89 8.20
C GLU A 88 28.19 16.34 8.55
N ASP A 89 27.47 17.00 7.65
CA ASP A 89 26.99 18.37 7.79
C ASP A 89 25.62 18.48 8.48
N SER A 90 25.07 17.36 8.97
CA SER A 90 23.75 17.31 9.62
C SER A 90 22.58 17.75 8.73
N VAL A 91 22.71 17.57 7.42
CA VAL A 91 21.66 17.80 6.41
C VAL A 91 21.06 16.44 5.99
N PRO A 92 19.73 16.30 5.86
CA PRO A 92 19.13 15.05 5.39
C PRO A 92 19.50 14.75 3.92
N ARG A 93 20.52 13.92 3.71
CA ARG A 93 21.05 13.54 2.39
C ARG A 93 20.86 12.07 2.03
N THR A 94 20.36 11.26 2.95
CA THR A 94 20.04 9.84 2.71
C THR A 94 18.64 9.77 2.11
N GLY A 95 18.53 9.25 0.89
CA GLY A 95 17.28 9.15 0.15
C GLY A 95 16.41 8.01 0.66
N SER A 96 16.92 6.77 0.64
CA SER A 96 16.13 5.61 1.08
C SER A 96 16.95 4.37 1.42
N ILE A 97 16.41 3.52 2.29
CA ILE A 97 17.03 2.26 2.71
C ILE A 97 16.00 1.13 2.78
N LEU A 98 16.35 -0.04 2.24
CA LEU A 98 15.57 -1.28 2.39
C LEU A 98 16.44 -2.31 3.10
N VAL A 99 16.06 -2.67 4.32
CA VAL A 99 16.70 -3.76 5.07
C VAL A 99 15.82 -5.00 4.98
N LEU A 100 16.35 -6.04 4.36
CA LEU A 100 15.64 -7.23 3.91
C LEU A 100 16.27 -8.49 4.53
N ASP A 101 15.46 -9.41 5.05
CA ASP A 101 15.92 -10.73 5.55
C ASP A 101 17.05 -10.62 6.60
N SER A 102 16.96 -9.69 7.54
CA SER A 102 18.11 -9.27 8.36
C SER A 102 17.86 -9.42 9.86
N ILE A 103 18.95 -9.48 10.64
CA ILE A 103 18.89 -9.71 12.08
C ILE A 103 19.80 -8.74 12.83
N PHE A 104 19.26 -8.12 13.87
CA PHE A 104 20.00 -7.28 14.82
C PHE A 104 19.98 -7.90 16.20
N ARG A 105 21.16 -8.11 16.79
CA ARG A 105 21.33 -8.71 18.12
C ARG A 105 22.17 -7.83 19.01
N ASN A 106 21.77 -7.70 20.28
CA ASN A 106 22.52 -6.97 21.29
C ASN A 106 22.98 -5.59 20.80
N THR A 107 22.09 -4.89 20.08
CA THR A 107 22.38 -3.61 19.43
C THR A 107 21.49 -2.54 20.04
N GLU A 108 22.03 -1.42 20.52
CA GLU A 108 21.18 -0.42 21.20
C GLU A 108 20.14 0.17 20.23
N THR A 109 20.61 0.67 19.08
CA THR A 109 19.75 1.23 18.03
C THR A 109 20.01 0.55 16.70
N ALA A 110 19.01 -0.12 16.13
CA ALA A 110 19.17 -0.78 14.84
C ALA A 110 19.28 0.23 13.68
N LEU A 111 18.48 1.30 13.70
CA LEU A 111 18.54 2.37 12.71
C LEU A 111 18.32 3.76 13.33
N LEU A 112 19.26 4.68 13.05
CA LEU A 112 19.21 6.09 13.42
C LEU A 112 19.08 6.96 12.16
N THR A 113 18.12 7.87 12.15
CA THR A 113 17.81 8.74 10.99
C THR A 113 17.60 10.20 11.39
N PHE A 114 17.43 11.08 10.40
CA PHE A 114 16.85 12.41 10.59
C PHE A 114 15.33 12.34 10.84
N PRO A 115 14.72 13.40 11.41
CA PRO A 115 13.28 13.45 11.65
C PRO A 115 12.48 13.37 10.34
N ALA A 116 11.48 12.50 10.33
CA ALA A 116 10.57 12.34 9.21
C ALA A 116 9.52 13.46 9.13
N SER A 117 9.31 13.98 7.93
CA SER A 117 8.25 14.94 7.59
C SER A 117 7.40 14.43 6.42
N GLN A 118 6.09 14.66 6.50
CA GLN A 118 5.15 14.36 5.43
C GLN A 118 5.22 15.40 4.28
N GLU A 119 5.81 16.56 4.53
CA GLU A 119 5.99 17.63 3.55
C GLU A 119 6.95 17.21 2.43
N LYS A 120 6.55 17.51 1.19
CA LYS A 120 7.37 17.24 -0.01
C LYS A 120 8.65 18.06 0.03
N GLY A 121 9.75 17.50 -0.48
CA GLY A 121 11.02 18.21 -0.63
C GLY A 121 11.83 18.41 0.67
N LYS A 122 11.42 17.82 1.79
CA LYS A 122 12.10 17.99 3.10
C LYS A 122 13.24 17.01 3.39
N GLY A 123 13.57 16.13 2.44
CA GLY A 123 14.66 15.16 2.61
C GLY A 123 14.34 14.05 3.61
N THR A 124 13.07 13.67 3.76
CA THR A 124 12.73 12.50 4.58
C THR A 124 13.29 11.23 3.95
N THR A 125 14.11 10.50 4.71
CA THR A 125 14.62 9.19 4.28
C THR A 125 13.50 8.16 4.26
N GLY A 126 13.25 7.54 3.10
CA GLY A 126 12.33 6.41 2.98
C GLY A 126 12.94 5.16 3.60
N ILE A 127 12.30 4.57 4.60
CA ILE A 127 12.84 3.41 5.33
C ILE A 127 11.87 2.24 5.18
N THR A 128 12.39 1.09 4.76
CA THR A 128 11.65 -0.17 4.74
C THR A 128 12.41 -1.26 5.47
N PHE A 129 11.74 -1.93 6.41
CA PHE A 129 12.17 -3.21 6.97
C PHE A 129 11.26 -4.30 6.43
N ASP A 130 11.83 -5.29 5.74
CA ASP A 130 11.09 -6.45 5.25
C ASP A 130 11.76 -7.73 5.76
N ASN A 131 11.04 -8.49 6.58
CA ASN A 131 11.50 -9.72 7.20
C ASN A 131 12.73 -9.50 8.11
N VAL A 132 12.55 -8.79 9.22
CA VAL A 132 13.63 -8.39 10.13
C VAL A 132 13.40 -8.85 11.56
N ASP A 133 14.45 -9.33 12.23
CA ASP A 133 14.45 -9.81 13.62
C ASP A 133 15.35 -8.92 14.51
N PHE A 134 14.91 -8.70 15.74
CA PHE A 134 15.46 -7.79 16.74
C PHE A 134 15.55 -8.50 18.09
N GLU A 135 16.76 -8.90 18.46
CA GLU A 135 17.06 -9.57 19.72
C GLU A 135 17.85 -8.63 20.63
N ALA A 136 17.30 -8.31 21.81
CA ALA A 136 17.92 -7.38 22.75
C ALA A 136 18.27 -6.01 22.11
N VAL A 137 17.36 -5.50 21.28
CA VAL A 137 17.44 -4.17 20.67
C VAL A 137 16.51 -3.22 21.43
N LYS A 138 17.00 -2.01 21.76
CA LYS A 138 16.20 -0.99 22.46
C LYS A 138 15.32 -0.22 21.47
N ASN A 139 15.93 0.34 20.42
CA ASN A 139 15.23 1.09 19.37
C ASN A 139 15.45 0.40 18.02
N ALA A 140 14.38 0.02 17.33
CA ALA A 140 14.50 -0.46 15.96
C ALA A 140 14.69 0.72 14.99
N VAL A 141 13.90 1.79 15.14
CA VAL A 141 14.04 3.05 14.39
C VAL A 141 13.82 4.25 15.31
N VAL A 142 14.78 5.18 15.33
CA VAL A 142 14.73 6.43 16.12
C VAL A 142 15.35 7.58 15.32
N ASP A 143 14.90 8.81 15.52
CA ASP A 143 15.60 9.99 15.00
C ASP A 143 16.66 10.55 15.95
N ASN A 144 17.49 11.45 15.42
CA ASN A 144 18.48 12.20 16.17
C ASN A 144 17.91 13.22 17.17
N GLN A 145 16.58 13.38 17.27
CA GLN A 145 15.89 14.17 18.30
C GLN A 145 15.30 13.30 19.41
N GLY A 146 15.40 11.98 19.30
CA GLY A 146 14.93 11.00 20.29
C GLY A 146 13.52 10.48 20.05
N LYS A 147 12.85 10.84 18.95
CA LYS A 147 11.55 10.26 18.59
C LYS A 147 11.74 8.84 18.08
N VAL A 148 11.10 7.89 18.76
CA VAL A 148 11.10 6.48 18.36
C VAL A 148 9.95 6.24 17.39
N TYR A 149 10.26 5.82 16.16
CA TYR A 149 9.25 5.44 15.15
C TYR A 149 8.91 3.95 15.22
N LEU A 150 9.86 3.13 15.66
CA LEU A 150 9.66 1.70 15.89
C LEU A 150 10.50 1.24 17.09
N ALA A 151 9.83 0.77 18.13
CA ALA A 151 10.50 0.27 19.32
C ALA A 151 11.08 -1.13 19.08
N GLY A 152 12.24 -1.43 19.67
CA GLY A 152 12.86 -2.76 19.56
C GLY A 152 12.08 -3.87 20.27
N SER A 153 11.12 -3.51 21.12
CA SER A 153 10.16 -4.45 21.74
C SER A 153 9.26 -5.16 20.73
N VAL A 154 9.21 -4.71 19.47
CA VAL A 154 8.50 -5.39 18.38
C VAL A 154 9.03 -6.80 18.12
N ARG A 155 10.30 -7.07 18.47
CA ARG A 155 11.06 -8.32 18.26
C ARG A 155 11.22 -8.74 16.80
N THR A 156 10.15 -8.81 16.03
CA THR A 156 10.20 -9.18 14.61
C THR A 156 9.24 -8.33 13.81
N VAL A 157 9.59 -8.05 12.56
CA VAL A 157 8.77 -7.29 11.62
C VAL A 157 8.63 -8.06 10.32
N ASP A 158 7.39 -8.33 9.92
CA ASP A 158 7.05 -8.87 8.61
C ASP A 158 7.39 -7.85 7.51
N THR A 159 6.67 -6.73 7.45
CA THR A 159 7.04 -5.55 6.66
C THR A 159 6.69 -4.30 7.46
N TRP A 160 7.59 -3.31 7.49
CA TRP A 160 7.35 -2.00 8.08
C TRP A 160 7.93 -0.91 7.19
N ALA A 161 7.24 0.22 7.08
CA ALA A 161 7.67 1.34 6.27
C ALA A 161 7.48 2.71 6.93
N LEU A 162 8.35 3.64 6.57
CA LEU A 162 8.28 5.07 6.82
C LEU A 162 8.60 5.82 5.51
N GLY A 163 7.77 6.80 5.16
CA GLY A 163 7.92 7.62 3.96
C GLY A 163 6.69 7.58 3.03
N PRO A 164 6.81 8.13 1.81
CA PRO A 164 5.76 8.09 0.79
C PRO A 164 5.43 6.65 0.40
N VAL A 165 4.16 6.32 0.26
CA VAL A 165 3.69 4.99 -0.15
C VAL A 165 2.59 5.14 -1.19
N SER A 166 2.35 4.09 -1.96
CA SER A 166 1.25 4.02 -2.91
C SER A 166 0.67 2.61 -2.86
N PHE A 167 -0.53 2.51 -2.28
CA PHE A 167 -1.34 1.29 -2.29
C PHE A 167 -2.44 1.34 -3.35
N ASP A 168 -2.73 2.55 -3.85
CA ASP A 168 -3.51 2.82 -5.04
C ASP A 168 -2.70 3.75 -5.97
N MET A 169 -2.67 3.40 -7.26
CA MET A 169 -1.90 4.11 -8.29
C MET A 169 -2.51 5.47 -8.67
N SER A 170 -3.69 5.82 -8.15
CA SER A 170 -4.35 7.10 -8.40
C SER A 170 -3.97 8.21 -7.40
N GLN A 171 -3.31 7.87 -6.29
CA GLN A 171 -3.11 8.78 -5.16
C GLN A 171 -1.76 8.56 -4.48
N ARG A 172 -1.23 9.63 -3.88
CA ARG A 172 -0.05 9.59 -3.03
C ARG A 172 -0.47 9.43 -1.58
N ASP A 173 0.01 8.38 -0.93
CA ASP A 173 -0.10 8.18 0.51
C ASP A 173 1.22 8.48 1.23
N TYR A 174 1.18 8.46 2.56
CA TYR A 174 2.36 8.64 3.39
C TYR A 174 2.20 7.92 4.73
N THR A 175 3.28 7.34 5.24
CA THR A 175 3.30 6.76 6.59
C THR A 175 4.49 7.24 7.42
N LEU A 176 4.26 7.48 8.71
CA LEU A 176 5.31 7.75 9.71
C LEU A 176 5.70 6.48 10.49
N GLY A 177 5.35 5.31 9.98
CA GLY A 177 5.62 4.02 10.59
C GLY A 177 4.39 3.12 10.54
N MET A 178 4.30 2.27 9.53
CA MET A 178 3.21 1.31 9.38
C MET A 178 3.76 -0.11 9.25
N SER A 179 3.24 -1.04 10.06
CA SER A 179 3.51 -2.47 9.90
C SER A 179 2.38 -3.14 9.10
N PHE A 180 2.73 -4.06 8.22
CA PHE A 180 1.78 -4.90 7.49
C PHE A 180 2.47 -6.20 7.05
N SER A 181 1.70 -7.10 6.44
CA SER A 181 2.22 -8.39 5.99
C SER A 181 2.28 -8.47 4.47
N THR A 182 3.40 -8.94 3.96
CA THR A 182 3.58 -9.23 2.52
C THR A 182 3.81 -10.71 2.31
N LYS A 183 3.12 -11.31 1.33
CA LYS A 183 3.35 -12.70 0.97
C LYS A 183 4.45 -12.78 -0.08
N ARG A 184 5.35 -13.73 0.11
CA ARG A 184 6.37 -14.11 -0.87
C ARG A 184 5.93 -15.36 -1.60
N GLU A 185 6.26 -15.41 -2.88
CA GLU A 185 6.01 -16.60 -3.69
C GLU A 185 6.95 -17.73 -3.21
N PRO A 186 6.43 -18.93 -2.86
CA PRO A 186 7.20 -20.07 -2.35
C PRO A 186 8.43 -20.50 -3.19
N THR A 187 8.36 -20.41 -4.52
CA THR A 187 9.46 -20.74 -5.45
C THR A 187 10.61 -19.73 -5.41
N LEU A 188 10.39 -18.52 -4.88
CA LEU A 188 11.41 -17.48 -4.74
C LEU A 188 12.17 -17.52 -3.42
N VAL A 189 11.76 -18.34 -2.45
CA VAL A 189 12.29 -18.34 -1.09
C VAL A 189 13.07 -19.61 -0.76
N THR A 190 13.87 -19.54 0.31
CA THR A 190 14.59 -20.70 0.85
C THR A 190 13.67 -21.64 1.63
N ASP A 191 13.95 -22.95 1.55
CA ASP A 191 13.29 -23.95 2.39
C ASP A 191 13.91 -23.96 3.79
N GLY A 192 13.08 -23.91 4.84
CA GLY A 192 13.52 -24.12 6.23
C GLY A 192 12.90 -23.17 7.26
N SER A 193 13.12 -23.48 8.54
CA SER A 193 12.72 -22.60 9.66
C SER A 193 13.84 -21.62 9.94
N THR A 194 13.52 -20.32 9.95
CA THR A 194 14.43 -19.23 10.38
C THR A 194 13.86 -18.56 11.63
N SER A 195 14.62 -17.66 12.27
CA SER A 195 14.06 -16.76 13.31
C SER A 195 13.28 -15.59 12.71
N LEU A 196 13.31 -15.43 11.39
CA LEU A 196 12.65 -14.36 10.66
C LEU A 196 11.16 -14.67 10.49
N PRO A 197 10.29 -13.66 10.41
CA PRO A 197 8.84 -13.86 10.30
C PRO A 197 8.38 -14.54 9.00
N LYS A 198 9.23 -14.54 7.96
CA LYS A 198 9.00 -15.15 6.64
C LYS A 198 10.26 -15.89 6.16
N ALA A 199 10.08 -16.83 5.24
CA ALA A 199 11.19 -17.47 4.56
C ALA A 199 11.98 -16.43 3.74
N PRO A 200 13.32 -16.34 3.92
CA PRO A 200 14.18 -15.43 3.15
C PRO A 200 14.12 -15.70 1.65
N PHE A 201 14.26 -14.65 0.83
CA PHE A 201 14.48 -14.84 -0.60
C PHE A 201 15.75 -15.66 -0.84
N PHE A 202 15.67 -16.61 -1.77
CA PHE A 202 16.77 -17.50 -2.09
C PHE A 202 17.99 -16.72 -2.57
N GLU A 203 19.16 -17.14 -2.09
CA GLU A 203 20.44 -16.54 -2.46
C GLU A 203 21.53 -17.60 -2.55
N ARG A 204 22.50 -17.33 -3.41
CA ARG A 204 23.61 -18.23 -3.68
C ARG A 204 24.90 -17.44 -3.90
N ALA A 205 25.86 -17.61 -2.99
CA ALA A 205 27.19 -17.04 -3.15
C ALA A 205 27.87 -17.55 -4.43
N LYS A 206 28.67 -16.69 -5.07
CA LYS A 206 29.50 -17.04 -6.23
C LYS A 206 30.42 -18.21 -5.87
N PRO A 207 30.30 -19.40 -6.50
CA PRO A 207 31.20 -20.51 -6.19
C PRO A 207 32.62 -20.20 -6.68
N GLN A 208 33.64 -20.36 -5.81
CA GLN A 208 35.05 -20.16 -6.18
C GLN A 208 35.80 -21.48 -6.46
N TYR A 209 35.12 -22.62 -6.34
CA TYR A 209 35.65 -23.96 -6.65
C TYR A 209 36.92 -24.33 -5.88
N GLU A 210 37.04 -23.90 -4.63
CA GLU A 210 38.24 -23.98 -3.79
C GLU A 210 38.75 -25.42 -3.57
N ALA A 211 37.83 -26.40 -3.59
CA ALA A 211 38.14 -27.82 -3.42
C ALA A 211 38.43 -28.55 -4.74
N ILE A 212 38.29 -27.91 -5.90
CA ILE A 212 38.48 -28.52 -7.21
C ILE A 212 39.96 -28.43 -7.62
N PRO A 213 40.64 -29.55 -7.92
CA PRO A 213 42.05 -29.51 -8.28
C PRO A 213 42.25 -28.87 -9.67
N VAL A 214 43.37 -28.17 -9.85
CA VAL A 214 43.73 -27.49 -11.12
C VAL A 214 43.63 -28.38 -12.36
N SER A 215 43.87 -29.69 -12.23
CA SER A 215 43.75 -30.66 -13.33
C SER A 215 42.35 -30.81 -13.91
N LYS A 216 41.32 -30.26 -13.25
CA LYS A 216 39.92 -30.23 -13.72
C LYS A 216 39.58 -28.94 -14.47
N PHE A 217 40.50 -27.97 -14.52
CA PHE A 217 40.33 -26.76 -15.30
C PHE A 217 40.83 -26.99 -16.72
N VAL A 218 40.00 -26.65 -17.70
CA VAL A 218 40.30 -26.77 -19.11
C VAL A 218 40.44 -25.37 -19.69
N HIS A 219 41.62 -25.03 -20.18
CA HIS A 219 41.90 -23.73 -20.77
C HIS A 219 41.27 -23.61 -22.16
N MET A 220 40.55 -22.53 -22.41
CA MET A 220 39.96 -22.24 -23.71
C MET A 220 41.05 -22.06 -24.78
N LYS A 221 42.19 -21.48 -24.42
CA LYS A 221 43.34 -21.26 -25.33
C LYS A 221 44.07 -22.53 -25.76
N ASP A 222 43.75 -23.69 -25.18
CA ASP A 222 44.22 -24.97 -25.72
C ASP A 222 43.61 -25.25 -27.11
N ARG A 223 42.53 -24.55 -27.49
CA ARG A 223 41.88 -24.68 -28.80
C ARG A 223 41.59 -23.37 -29.52
N ALA A 224 41.22 -22.33 -28.79
CA ALA A 224 40.93 -20.99 -29.32
C ALA A 224 42.14 -20.06 -29.21
N LYS A 225 42.12 -18.90 -29.86
CA LYS A 225 43.20 -17.91 -29.83
C LYS A 225 42.96 -16.78 -28.84
N GLY A 226 41.74 -16.23 -28.82
CA GLY A 226 41.39 -15.07 -27.99
C GLY A 226 42.19 -13.81 -28.34
N ASP A 227 42.59 -13.64 -29.60
CA ASP A 227 43.48 -12.56 -30.07
C ASP A 227 42.75 -11.33 -30.65
N GLY A 228 41.41 -11.34 -30.66
CA GLY A 228 40.57 -10.28 -31.19
C GLY A 228 40.48 -10.25 -32.73
N ILE A 229 41.01 -11.24 -33.42
CA ILE A 229 41.05 -11.30 -34.90
C ILE A 229 40.61 -12.67 -35.42
N THR A 230 41.12 -13.75 -34.84
CA THR A 230 40.84 -15.13 -35.25
C THR A 230 39.38 -15.48 -34.91
N ASP A 231 38.66 -16.04 -35.90
CA ASP A 231 37.35 -16.63 -35.66
C ASP A 231 37.49 -17.89 -34.81
N ASP A 232 37.11 -17.77 -33.54
CA ASP A 232 37.23 -18.80 -32.52
C ASP A 232 35.96 -19.65 -32.38
N THR A 233 34.93 -19.42 -33.21
CA THR A 233 33.60 -20.01 -33.05
C THR A 233 33.62 -21.54 -32.93
N GLU A 234 34.26 -22.22 -33.88
CA GLU A 234 34.32 -23.69 -33.91
C GLU A 234 35.12 -24.24 -32.73
N ALA A 235 36.27 -23.62 -32.44
CA ALA A 235 37.14 -24.01 -31.34
C ALA A 235 36.41 -23.86 -30.00
N PHE A 236 35.77 -22.72 -29.77
CA PHE A 236 35.03 -22.40 -28.54
C PHE A 236 33.85 -23.36 -28.35
N GLN A 237 33.04 -23.58 -29.39
CA GLN A 237 31.92 -24.51 -29.33
C GLN A 237 32.38 -25.95 -29.06
N SER A 238 33.52 -26.37 -29.61
CA SER A 238 34.07 -27.71 -29.37
C SER A 238 34.47 -27.95 -27.91
N VAL A 239 35.01 -26.92 -27.23
CA VAL A 239 35.36 -27.00 -25.80
C VAL A 239 34.09 -27.13 -24.97
N LEU A 240 33.08 -26.29 -25.23
CA LEU A 240 31.78 -26.37 -24.55
C LEU A 240 31.16 -27.76 -24.68
N LEU A 241 31.09 -28.32 -25.89
CA LEU A 241 30.47 -29.62 -26.14
C LEU A 241 31.24 -30.78 -25.51
N GLN A 242 32.56 -30.69 -25.43
CA GLN A 242 33.38 -31.77 -24.89
C GLN A 242 33.37 -31.82 -23.36
N TYR A 243 33.28 -30.68 -22.70
CA TYR A 243 33.51 -30.59 -21.26
C TYR A 243 32.27 -30.22 -20.43
N ALA A 244 31.18 -29.76 -21.04
CA ALA A 244 29.91 -29.57 -20.34
C ALA A 244 29.38 -30.90 -19.77
N GLY A 245 28.83 -30.87 -18.55
CA GLY A 245 28.27 -32.04 -17.87
C GLY A 245 29.32 -33.03 -17.31
N SER A 246 30.60 -32.68 -17.37
CA SER A 246 31.68 -33.41 -16.70
C SER A 246 32.07 -32.73 -15.36
N ASP A 247 32.96 -33.35 -14.59
CA ASP A 247 33.52 -32.71 -13.37
C ASP A 247 34.53 -31.58 -13.69
N ASN A 248 34.65 -31.15 -14.95
CA ASN A 248 35.61 -30.12 -15.37
C ASN A 248 35.00 -28.72 -15.30
N ILE A 249 35.88 -27.72 -15.17
CA ILE A 249 35.55 -26.30 -15.23
C ILE A 249 36.23 -25.74 -16.48
N ILE A 250 35.46 -25.05 -17.32
CA ILE A 250 35.97 -24.40 -18.53
C ILE A 250 36.52 -23.04 -18.11
N PHE A 251 37.84 -22.90 -18.20
CA PHE A 251 38.54 -21.67 -17.88
C PHE A 251 38.76 -20.87 -19.16
N VAL A 252 38.04 -19.76 -19.30
CA VAL A 252 38.18 -18.86 -20.45
C VAL A 252 39.31 -17.88 -20.14
N ASP A 253 40.47 -18.12 -20.72
CA ASP A 253 41.66 -17.29 -20.54
C ASP A 253 41.42 -15.85 -21.03
N ALA A 254 42.09 -14.87 -20.44
CA ALA A 254 41.98 -13.46 -20.80
C ALA A 254 42.22 -13.24 -22.31
N GLY A 255 41.32 -12.55 -22.99
CA GLY A 255 41.44 -12.30 -24.43
C GLY A 255 40.12 -11.89 -25.06
N SER A 256 40.14 -11.63 -26.37
CA SER A 256 38.96 -11.31 -27.16
C SER A 256 38.71 -12.42 -28.18
N TYR A 257 37.65 -13.19 -27.99
CA TYR A 257 37.28 -14.33 -28.83
C TYR A 257 36.26 -13.86 -29.86
N ILE A 258 36.66 -13.75 -31.12
CA ILE A 258 35.75 -13.37 -32.21
C ILE A 258 34.85 -14.57 -32.53
N LEU A 259 33.53 -14.36 -32.46
CA LEU A 259 32.51 -15.37 -32.73
C LEU A 259 31.62 -14.87 -33.88
N THR A 260 31.52 -15.66 -34.95
CA THR A 260 30.79 -15.31 -36.18
C THR A 260 29.49 -16.10 -36.38
N GLU A 261 29.13 -16.95 -35.41
CA GLU A 261 27.86 -17.67 -35.28
C GLU A 261 27.52 -17.81 -33.80
N THR A 262 26.26 -18.11 -33.49
CA THR A 262 25.82 -18.49 -32.15
C THR A 262 26.66 -19.63 -31.57
N ILE A 263 27.17 -19.44 -30.35
CA ILE A 263 27.63 -20.54 -29.50
C ILE A 263 26.51 -20.98 -28.54
N THR A 264 26.35 -22.28 -28.33
CA THR A 264 25.40 -22.86 -27.39
C THR A 264 26.14 -23.44 -26.19
N ILE A 265 25.84 -22.93 -25.00
CA ILE A 265 26.33 -23.43 -23.71
C ILE A 265 25.39 -24.58 -23.29
N PRO A 266 25.87 -25.84 -23.24
CA PRO A 266 25.04 -26.97 -22.86
C PRO A 266 24.73 -27.00 -21.35
N ALA A 267 23.67 -27.70 -20.97
CA ALA A 267 23.42 -28.04 -19.57
C ALA A 267 24.61 -28.81 -18.97
N GLY A 268 24.91 -28.51 -17.70
CA GLY A 268 26.04 -29.02 -16.93
C GLY A 268 27.35 -28.23 -17.12
N ALA A 269 27.36 -27.13 -17.88
CA ALA A 269 28.56 -26.33 -18.09
C ALA A 269 28.89 -25.46 -16.86
N LYS A 270 30.18 -25.44 -16.49
CA LYS A 270 30.76 -24.53 -15.48
C LYS A 270 31.87 -23.73 -16.13
N ILE A 271 31.73 -22.41 -16.18
CA ILE A 271 32.57 -21.50 -16.94
C ILE A 271 33.08 -20.39 -16.02
N VAL A 272 34.39 -20.16 -16.04
CA VAL A 272 35.07 -19.10 -15.29
C VAL A 272 35.98 -18.32 -16.22
N GLY A 273 35.83 -17.00 -16.27
CA GLY A 273 36.71 -16.12 -17.02
C GLY A 273 37.90 -15.60 -16.22
N GLU A 274 39.01 -15.33 -16.91
CA GLU A 274 40.19 -14.66 -16.34
C GLU A 274 40.16 -13.16 -16.69
N GLY A 275 39.75 -12.30 -15.75
CA GLY A 275 39.78 -10.86 -15.95
C GLY A 275 38.90 -10.36 -17.09
N TRP A 276 37.63 -10.81 -17.14
CA TRP A 276 36.64 -10.48 -18.18
C TRP A 276 37.10 -10.75 -19.62
N PRO A 277 37.44 -12.01 -19.98
CA PRO A 277 37.56 -12.39 -21.38
C PRO A 277 36.29 -12.03 -22.16
N GLN A 278 36.51 -11.55 -23.38
CA GLN A 278 35.47 -10.96 -24.21
C GLN A 278 35.00 -11.97 -25.25
N LEU A 279 33.71 -12.29 -25.24
CA LEU A 279 33.04 -13.02 -26.31
C LEU A 279 32.46 -11.98 -27.27
N VAL A 280 33.01 -11.91 -28.47
CA VAL A 280 32.79 -10.79 -29.40
C VAL A 280 31.94 -11.24 -30.59
N ALA A 281 30.68 -10.79 -30.67
CA ALA A 281 29.86 -11.00 -31.85
C ALA A 281 30.42 -10.19 -33.04
N PHE A 282 30.62 -10.85 -34.18
CA PHE A 282 31.11 -10.19 -35.39
C PHE A 282 30.58 -10.84 -36.67
N GLY A 283 30.38 -10.02 -37.70
CA GLY A 283 30.11 -10.49 -39.05
C GLY A 283 28.63 -10.57 -39.42
N PRO A 284 28.33 -10.98 -40.67
CA PRO A 284 27.04 -10.74 -41.32
C PRO A 284 25.85 -11.47 -40.67
N LYS A 285 26.08 -12.55 -39.90
CA LYS A 285 25.00 -13.29 -39.23
C LYS A 285 24.34 -12.49 -38.11
N PHE A 286 25.04 -11.49 -37.58
CA PHE A 286 24.56 -10.62 -36.52
C PHE A 286 24.14 -9.23 -37.02
N GLN A 287 24.05 -9.00 -38.33
CA GLN A 287 23.74 -7.67 -38.89
C GLN A 287 22.26 -7.44 -39.20
N ASP A 288 21.46 -8.50 -39.32
CA ASP A 288 20.06 -8.37 -39.72
C ASP A 288 19.15 -8.13 -38.51
N GLU A 289 18.75 -6.87 -38.31
CA GLU A 289 17.85 -6.49 -37.22
C GLU A 289 16.46 -7.13 -37.32
N LYS A 290 16.04 -7.59 -38.51
CA LYS A 290 14.75 -8.27 -38.72
C LYS A 290 14.78 -9.74 -38.35
N ASN A 291 15.97 -10.32 -38.30
CA ASN A 291 16.19 -11.73 -38.00
C ASN A 291 17.30 -11.85 -36.95
N PRO A 292 17.06 -11.36 -35.73
CA PRO A 292 18.09 -11.30 -34.71
C PRO A 292 18.55 -12.70 -34.30
N ARG A 293 19.81 -12.81 -33.89
CA ARG A 293 20.47 -14.06 -33.52
C ARG A 293 21.28 -13.92 -32.24
N PRO A 294 21.23 -14.92 -31.35
CA PRO A 294 22.06 -14.92 -30.16
C PRO A 294 23.54 -15.11 -30.49
N LEU A 295 24.40 -14.32 -29.86
CA LEU A 295 25.83 -14.60 -29.72
C LEU A 295 26.01 -15.84 -28.84
N VAL A 296 25.44 -15.79 -27.64
CA VAL A 296 25.45 -16.90 -26.68
C VAL A 296 24.03 -17.37 -26.42
N ARG A 297 23.80 -18.67 -26.61
CA ARG A 297 22.58 -19.37 -26.23
C ARG A 297 22.86 -20.26 -25.02
N VAL A 298 22.24 -19.96 -23.88
CA VAL A 298 22.39 -20.75 -22.64
C VAL A 298 21.29 -21.81 -22.56
N GLY A 299 21.66 -23.03 -22.93
CA GLY A 299 20.73 -24.14 -23.16
C GLY A 299 19.85 -23.92 -24.40
N ASN A 300 19.30 -25.00 -24.93
CA ASN A 300 18.19 -24.91 -25.86
C ASN A 300 16.88 -24.73 -25.10
N ARG A 301 15.85 -24.22 -25.77
CA ARG A 301 14.51 -24.14 -25.19
C ARG A 301 14.03 -25.52 -24.77
N GLY A 302 13.62 -25.65 -23.52
CA GLY A 302 13.20 -26.91 -22.89
C GLY A 302 14.31 -27.70 -22.23
N ASP A 303 15.58 -27.29 -22.36
CA ASP A 303 16.66 -27.90 -21.60
C ASP A 303 16.48 -27.63 -20.10
N ARG A 304 16.75 -28.65 -19.27
CA ARG A 304 16.77 -28.54 -17.82
C ARG A 304 18.10 -29.03 -17.27
N GLY A 305 18.74 -28.26 -16.41
CA GLY A 305 20.02 -28.63 -15.81
C GLY A 305 20.71 -27.48 -15.10
N ASP A 306 22.00 -27.67 -14.86
CA ASP A 306 22.82 -26.70 -14.14
C ASP A 306 23.68 -25.93 -15.15
N VAL A 307 23.85 -24.63 -14.97
CA VAL A 307 24.83 -23.82 -15.71
C VAL A 307 25.41 -22.80 -14.74
N GLU A 308 26.73 -22.67 -14.72
CA GLU A 308 27.44 -21.68 -13.92
C GLU A 308 28.32 -20.85 -14.85
N ILE A 309 28.10 -19.54 -14.93
CA ILE A 309 28.88 -18.60 -15.73
C ILE A 309 29.44 -17.51 -14.82
N GLN A 310 30.74 -17.26 -14.90
CA GLN A 310 31.41 -16.26 -14.08
C GLN A 310 32.44 -15.47 -14.87
N ASP A 311 32.57 -14.18 -14.54
CA ASP A 311 33.68 -13.32 -14.97
C ASP A 311 33.82 -13.19 -16.50
N LEU A 312 32.72 -13.14 -17.27
CA LEU A 312 32.75 -12.97 -18.74
C LEU A 312 32.26 -11.58 -19.19
N LEU A 313 32.77 -11.11 -20.33
CA LEU A 313 32.21 -9.94 -21.02
C LEU A 313 31.63 -10.36 -22.38
N PHE A 314 30.34 -10.14 -22.59
CA PHE A 314 29.68 -10.32 -23.88
C PHE A 314 29.67 -8.98 -24.62
N THR A 315 30.20 -8.93 -25.83
CA THR A 315 30.38 -7.68 -26.56
C THR A 315 30.25 -7.86 -28.06
N THR A 316 30.38 -6.77 -28.80
CA THR A 316 30.23 -6.72 -30.25
C THR A 316 31.38 -5.98 -30.89
N LYS A 317 31.75 -6.42 -32.09
CA LYS A 317 32.54 -5.65 -33.03
C LYS A 317 31.63 -5.20 -34.18
N GLY A 318 31.36 -3.90 -34.26
CA GLY A 318 30.28 -3.34 -35.07
C GLY A 318 30.52 -3.37 -36.59
N PRO A 319 29.45 -3.21 -37.40
CA PRO A 319 28.02 -3.18 -37.01
C PRO A 319 27.44 -4.59 -36.78
N THR A 320 26.49 -4.70 -35.85
CA THR A 320 25.82 -5.97 -35.43
C THR A 320 24.36 -5.76 -34.98
N ALA A 321 23.57 -5.05 -35.79
CA ALA A 321 22.19 -4.67 -35.48
C ALA A 321 21.23 -5.83 -35.13
N GLY A 322 21.54 -7.07 -35.54
CA GLY A 322 20.80 -8.29 -35.25
C GLY A 322 21.32 -9.09 -34.05
N ALA A 323 22.35 -8.65 -33.32
CA ALA A 323 22.90 -9.42 -32.20
C ALA A 323 21.96 -9.42 -30.99
N ILE A 324 21.67 -10.62 -30.47
CA ILE A 324 21.19 -10.84 -29.09
C ILE A 324 22.41 -11.29 -28.28
N LEU A 325 22.90 -10.54 -27.29
CA LEU A 325 24.20 -10.90 -26.70
C LEU A 325 24.10 -12.17 -25.83
N VAL A 326 23.02 -12.29 -25.05
CA VAL A 326 22.73 -13.50 -24.27
C VAL A 326 21.26 -13.90 -24.42
N GLU A 327 20.99 -15.10 -24.91
CA GLU A 327 19.67 -15.74 -24.88
C GLU A 327 19.68 -16.89 -23.85
N TRP A 328 18.91 -16.73 -22.79
CA TRP A 328 18.83 -17.65 -21.66
C TRP A 328 17.57 -18.51 -21.76
N ASN A 329 17.77 -19.81 -22.03
CA ASN A 329 16.68 -20.76 -22.27
C ASN A 329 16.57 -21.85 -21.21
N ILE A 330 17.66 -22.14 -20.50
CA ILE A 330 17.70 -23.29 -19.60
C ILE A 330 16.82 -23.09 -18.36
N LYS A 331 16.10 -24.15 -17.99
CA LYS A 331 15.44 -24.25 -16.68
C LYS A 331 16.39 -24.91 -15.67
N ALA A 332 16.54 -24.33 -14.50
CA ALA A 332 17.45 -24.84 -13.48
C ALA A 332 16.95 -26.17 -12.91
N ALA A 333 17.87 -27.08 -12.57
CA ALA A 333 17.52 -28.32 -11.89
C ALA A 333 17.12 -28.11 -10.41
N CYS A 334 17.57 -27.00 -9.82
CA CYS A 334 17.35 -26.55 -8.45
C CYS A 334 17.45 -25.01 -8.37
N PRO A 335 16.95 -24.36 -7.32
CA PRO A 335 17.10 -22.92 -7.13
C PRO A 335 18.57 -22.48 -7.26
N GLY A 336 18.83 -21.49 -8.10
CA GLY A 336 20.18 -20.97 -8.36
C GLY A 336 21.15 -21.88 -9.11
N CYS A 337 20.70 -23.04 -9.63
CA CYS A 337 21.59 -23.99 -10.32
C CYS A 337 21.88 -23.60 -11.78
N ALA A 338 21.04 -22.77 -12.38
CA ALA A 338 21.36 -22.05 -13.63
C ALA A 338 21.61 -20.57 -13.27
N SER A 339 22.86 -20.14 -13.39
CA SER A 339 23.34 -18.95 -12.68
C SER A 339 24.52 -18.23 -13.36
N MET A 340 24.59 -16.91 -13.15
CA MET A 340 25.59 -16.00 -13.70
C MET A 340 26.06 -15.00 -12.62
N TRP A 341 27.38 -14.83 -12.48
CA TRP A 341 27.99 -13.84 -11.57
C TRP A 341 29.04 -13.00 -12.30
N ASP A 342 29.17 -11.73 -11.93
CA ASP A 342 30.25 -10.83 -12.41
C ASP A 342 30.45 -10.92 -13.93
N SER A 343 29.35 -11.05 -14.69
CA SER A 343 29.41 -11.20 -16.14
C SER A 343 28.50 -10.16 -16.77
N HIS A 344 29.02 -9.45 -17.76
CA HIS A 344 28.45 -8.19 -18.23
C HIS A 344 28.24 -8.20 -19.74
N VAL A 345 27.31 -7.38 -20.21
CA VAL A 345 27.19 -7.01 -21.62
C VAL A 345 27.73 -5.60 -21.78
N ARG A 346 28.67 -5.41 -22.71
CA ARG A 346 29.14 -4.08 -23.15
C ARG A 346 29.04 -3.97 -24.65
N ILE A 347 28.29 -3.00 -25.16
CA ILE A 347 28.18 -2.73 -26.60
C ILE A 347 28.93 -1.43 -26.91
N GLY A 348 30.14 -1.57 -27.47
CA GLY A 348 30.99 -0.46 -27.89
C GLY A 348 31.75 0.26 -26.76
N GLY A 349 32.22 1.47 -27.05
CA GLY A 349 32.96 2.35 -26.14
C GLY A 349 34.39 1.91 -25.83
N ALA A 350 34.93 0.90 -26.52
CA ALA A 350 36.23 0.31 -26.21
C ALA A 350 37.04 -0.01 -27.47
N THR A 351 38.36 -0.04 -27.32
CA THR A 351 39.32 -0.40 -28.35
C THR A 351 39.00 -1.78 -28.92
N GLY A 352 38.95 -1.85 -30.25
CA GLY A 352 38.65 -3.09 -30.98
C GLY A 352 37.16 -3.36 -31.22
N SER A 353 36.25 -2.55 -30.64
CA SER A 353 34.80 -2.67 -30.93
C SER A 353 34.41 -2.09 -32.29
N GLU A 354 35.23 -1.20 -32.88
CA GLU A 354 34.87 -0.36 -34.05
C GLU A 354 33.56 0.43 -33.80
N LEU A 355 33.32 0.78 -32.54
CA LEU A 355 32.17 1.51 -32.01
C LEU A 355 32.65 2.47 -30.92
N THR A 356 33.48 3.43 -31.28
CA THR A 356 33.96 4.49 -30.36
C THR A 356 33.39 5.85 -30.78
N SER A 357 33.75 6.92 -30.08
CA SER A 357 33.45 8.29 -30.54
C SER A 357 34.00 8.60 -31.94
N THR A 358 34.97 7.85 -32.44
CA THR A 358 35.51 8.00 -33.80
C THR A 358 34.51 7.54 -34.87
N GLU A 359 33.91 6.37 -34.69
CA GLU A 359 32.92 5.80 -35.62
C GLU A 359 31.51 6.33 -35.34
N CYS A 360 31.20 6.54 -34.06
CA CYS A 360 29.87 6.84 -33.53
C CYS A 360 29.91 8.10 -32.65
N PRO A 361 30.28 9.27 -33.19
CA PRO A 361 30.37 10.49 -32.40
C PRO A 361 29.03 10.86 -31.76
N ALA A 362 29.06 11.50 -30.60
CA ALA A 362 27.87 12.12 -30.02
C ALA A 362 27.33 13.21 -30.96
N ILE A 363 26.14 12.98 -31.51
CA ILE A 363 25.46 13.92 -32.42
C ILE A 363 24.19 14.48 -31.77
N THR A 364 23.93 15.76 -31.98
CA THR A 364 22.75 16.48 -31.44
C THR A 364 21.66 16.71 -32.50
N SER A 365 21.80 16.11 -33.69
CA SER A 365 20.82 16.18 -34.77
C SER A 365 20.92 14.96 -35.68
N GLY A 366 19.79 14.36 -36.05
CA GLY A 366 19.76 13.21 -36.95
C GLY A 366 20.14 11.90 -36.25
N VAL A 367 20.75 10.98 -37.02
CA VAL A 367 21.20 9.66 -36.57
C VAL A 367 22.57 9.40 -37.20
N ASN A 368 23.49 8.75 -36.48
CA ASN A 368 24.71 8.20 -37.08
C ASN A 368 24.33 7.13 -38.12
N GLY A 369 25.25 6.79 -39.01
CA GLY A 369 25.02 5.74 -40.01
C GLY A 369 24.78 4.36 -39.38
N ASP A 370 24.28 3.41 -40.19
CA ASP A 370 24.00 2.03 -39.75
C ASP A 370 25.21 1.30 -39.13
N GLY A 371 26.44 1.81 -39.36
CA GLY A 371 27.66 1.37 -38.69
C GLY A 371 27.57 1.40 -37.16
N CYS A 372 26.73 2.26 -36.58
CA CYS A 372 26.54 2.40 -35.13
C CYS A 372 25.38 1.57 -34.57
N LYS A 373 24.70 0.76 -35.40
CA LYS A 373 23.65 -0.18 -34.97
C LYS A 373 24.30 -1.50 -34.57
N SER A 374 24.34 -1.77 -33.28
CA SER A 374 25.24 -2.79 -32.72
C SER A 374 24.61 -3.70 -31.67
N GLY A 375 23.28 -3.70 -31.56
CA GLY A 375 22.58 -4.72 -30.81
C GLY A 375 21.07 -4.70 -31.02
N SER A 376 20.47 -5.88 -31.15
CA SER A 376 19.02 -6.06 -31.17
C SER A 376 18.45 -6.17 -29.75
N LEU A 377 19.17 -6.88 -28.86
CA LEU A 377 18.80 -7.12 -27.47
C LEU A 377 20.04 -7.50 -26.65
N MET A 378 20.26 -6.88 -25.49
CA MET A 378 21.40 -7.26 -24.65
C MET A 378 21.19 -8.63 -24.02
N MET A 379 20.01 -8.88 -23.44
CA MET A 379 19.72 -10.14 -22.79
C MET A 379 18.25 -10.53 -22.87
N HIS A 380 17.99 -11.82 -23.13
CA HIS A 380 16.65 -12.41 -23.18
C HIS A 380 16.56 -13.58 -22.20
N ILE A 381 15.72 -13.47 -21.17
CA ILE A 381 15.34 -14.59 -20.31
C ILE A 381 13.99 -15.11 -20.79
N THR A 382 13.99 -16.27 -21.43
CA THR A 382 12.81 -16.80 -22.13
C THR A 382 11.78 -17.44 -21.19
N ASP A 383 10.56 -17.63 -21.70
CA ASP A 383 9.35 -18.00 -20.95
C ASP A 383 9.40 -19.23 -20.04
N SER A 384 10.23 -20.20 -20.41
CA SER A 384 10.35 -21.51 -19.75
C SER A 384 11.68 -21.68 -18.99
N SER A 385 12.53 -20.65 -19.04
CA SER A 385 13.82 -20.64 -18.37
C SER A 385 13.69 -20.21 -16.91
N SER A 386 14.74 -20.40 -16.12
CA SER A 386 14.86 -19.81 -14.78
C SER A 386 16.30 -19.33 -14.60
N ALA A 387 16.53 -18.22 -13.91
CA ALA A 387 17.89 -17.67 -13.79
C ALA A 387 18.21 -17.18 -12.38
N TYR A 388 19.49 -17.24 -12.01
CA TYR A 388 20.05 -16.50 -10.90
C TYR A 388 21.20 -15.63 -11.41
N MET A 389 21.08 -14.32 -11.28
CA MET A 389 22.03 -13.35 -11.78
C MET A 389 22.44 -12.45 -10.63
N GLU A 390 23.73 -12.32 -10.37
CA GLU A 390 24.27 -11.45 -9.32
C GLU A 390 25.42 -10.62 -9.91
N ASN A 391 25.34 -9.29 -9.76
CA ASN A 391 26.29 -8.34 -10.35
C ASN A 391 26.41 -8.47 -11.88
N VAL A 392 25.30 -8.25 -12.58
CA VAL A 392 25.22 -8.28 -14.06
C VAL A 392 24.90 -6.88 -14.57
N TRP A 393 25.75 -6.35 -15.45
CA TRP A 393 25.59 -5.02 -16.03
C TRP A 393 25.40 -5.13 -17.53
N LEU A 394 24.33 -4.54 -18.05
CA LEU A 394 23.97 -4.55 -19.46
C LEU A 394 24.07 -3.12 -20.00
N TRP A 395 25.18 -2.80 -20.64
CA TRP A 395 25.56 -1.43 -20.97
C TRP A 395 25.77 -1.24 -22.47
N THR A 396 25.02 -0.31 -23.07
CA THR A 396 25.42 0.30 -24.35
C THR A 396 26.26 1.49 -24.04
N ALA A 397 27.44 1.59 -24.63
CA ALA A 397 28.36 2.64 -24.28
C ALA A 397 27.78 4.03 -24.55
N ASP A 398 27.74 4.86 -23.51
CA ASP A 398 27.42 6.29 -23.58
C ASP A 398 28.67 7.16 -23.76
N HIS A 399 29.87 6.59 -23.48
CA HIS A 399 31.17 7.20 -23.69
C HIS A 399 32.27 6.16 -23.98
N ASP A 400 33.43 6.62 -24.44
CA ASP A 400 34.64 5.80 -24.60
C ASP A 400 35.29 5.53 -23.25
N ILE A 401 35.45 4.25 -22.88
CA ILE A 401 36.08 3.81 -21.63
C ILE A 401 37.61 3.67 -21.74
N ASP A 402 38.12 3.39 -22.95
CA ASP A 402 39.56 3.37 -23.20
C ASP A 402 40.04 4.80 -23.43
N ASP A 403 40.40 5.43 -22.33
CA ASP A 403 40.79 6.83 -22.27
C ASP A 403 42.06 7.13 -23.10
N PRO A 404 41.99 7.94 -24.18
CA PRO A 404 43.18 8.39 -24.90
C PRO A 404 44.06 9.38 -24.11
N ASP A 405 43.53 10.01 -23.06
CA ASP A 405 44.17 10.99 -22.17
C ASP A 405 44.17 10.54 -20.69
N TRP A 406 44.56 9.28 -20.45
CA TRP A 406 44.63 8.64 -19.11
C TRP A 406 45.49 9.38 -18.06
N GLN A 407 46.17 10.46 -18.42
CA GLN A 407 46.96 11.30 -17.51
C GLN A 407 46.20 12.51 -16.97
N ASP A 408 45.04 12.87 -17.53
CA ASP A 408 44.19 13.94 -16.99
C ASP A 408 43.14 13.38 -16.02
N ASN A 409 43.34 13.63 -14.73
CA ASN A 409 42.39 13.25 -13.68
C ASN A 409 41.01 13.94 -13.81
N ASN A 410 40.86 14.94 -14.67
CA ASN A 410 39.59 15.62 -14.95
C ASN A 410 39.01 15.29 -16.33
N ASN A 411 39.55 14.27 -17.02
CA ASN A 411 39.00 13.89 -18.31
C ASN A 411 37.53 13.50 -18.17
N THR A 412 36.67 14.16 -18.94
CA THR A 412 35.23 13.93 -18.94
C THR A 412 34.82 12.64 -19.63
N LEU A 413 35.77 11.94 -20.27
CA LEU A 413 35.56 10.86 -21.24
C LEU A 413 34.70 11.33 -22.43
N VAL A 414 35.00 10.85 -23.63
CA VAL A 414 34.33 11.34 -24.85
C VAL A 414 33.02 10.58 -25.05
N GLN A 415 31.89 11.29 -25.08
CA GLN A 415 30.57 10.69 -25.31
C GLN A 415 30.41 10.12 -26.73
N THR A 416 29.59 9.07 -26.87
CA THR A 416 29.32 8.36 -28.13
C THR A 416 27.82 8.07 -28.32
N SER A 417 27.36 8.02 -29.57
CA SER A 417 25.98 7.66 -29.94
C SER A 417 25.96 6.27 -30.59
N ILE A 418 25.92 5.22 -29.77
CA ILE A 418 25.78 3.82 -30.20
C ILE A 418 24.34 3.34 -29.99
N TYR A 419 23.84 2.53 -30.91
CA TYR A 419 22.43 2.14 -30.94
C TYR A 419 22.24 0.65 -30.67
N THR A 420 21.54 0.37 -29.56
CA THR A 420 21.03 -0.95 -29.19
C THR A 420 19.53 -0.84 -28.98
N ALA A 421 18.74 -1.71 -29.60
CA ALA A 421 17.28 -1.57 -29.54
C ALA A 421 16.71 -1.85 -28.13
N ARG A 422 17.21 -2.87 -27.42
CA ARG A 422 16.60 -3.36 -26.16
C ARG A 422 17.65 -3.75 -25.12
N GLY A 423 17.34 -3.52 -23.84
CA GLY A 423 18.15 -3.96 -22.69
C GLY A 423 17.87 -5.41 -22.31
N LEU A 424 17.17 -5.62 -21.20
CA LEU A 424 16.74 -6.91 -20.68
C LEU A 424 15.26 -7.18 -20.96
N LEU A 425 14.97 -8.30 -21.62
CA LEU A 425 13.62 -8.87 -21.74
C LEU A 425 13.50 -10.12 -20.86
N VAL A 426 12.53 -10.12 -19.95
CA VAL A 426 12.19 -11.27 -19.11
C VAL A 426 10.77 -11.70 -19.43
N GLU A 427 10.64 -12.91 -19.96
CA GLU A 427 9.36 -13.58 -20.18
C GLU A 427 9.18 -14.80 -19.25
N SER A 428 10.23 -15.15 -18.50
CA SER A 428 10.23 -16.31 -17.59
C SER A 428 9.01 -16.35 -16.69
N THR A 429 8.40 -17.52 -16.61
CA THR A 429 7.36 -17.85 -15.62
C THR A 429 7.88 -18.70 -14.48
N GLU A 430 9.17 -19.05 -14.49
CA GLU A 430 9.86 -19.76 -13.41
C GLU A 430 10.68 -18.80 -12.55
N ALA A 431 11.03 -19.26 -11.35
CA ALA A 431 11.75 -18.48 -10.35
C ALA A 431 13.02 -17.82 -10.93
N THR A 432 13.06 -16.48 -10.88
CA THR A 432 14.16 -15.68 -11.42
C THR A 432 14.71 -14.68 -10.39
N TRP A 433 15.99 -14.87 -10.13
CA TRP A 433 16.98 -14.15 -9.32
C TRP A 433 17.69 -12.98 -10.01
N LEU A 434 17.39 -11.70 -9.76
CA LEU A 434 18.19 -10.57 -10.28
C LEU A 434 18.77 -9.71 -9.14
N TYR A 435 20.00 -9.99 -8.71
CA TYR A 435 20.68 -9.28 -7.62
C TYR A 435 21.68 -8.24 -8.15
N GLY A 436 21.48 -6.96 -7.82
CA GLY A 436 22.37 -5.87 -8.21
C GLY A 436 22.59 -5.79 -9.72
N THR A 437 21.51 -5.87 -10.50
CA THR A 437 21.59 -5.80 -11.97
C THR A 437 21.37 -4.37 -12.47
N SER A 438 22.03 -3.99 -13.55
CA SER A 438 21.79 -2.72 -14.25
C SER A 438 21.59 -2.97 -15.75
N SER A 439 20.71 -2.18 -16.37
CA SER A 439 20.55 -2.13 -17.82
C SER A 439 20.43 -0.68 -18.26
N GLU A 440 21.25 -0.25 -19.21
CA GLU A 440 21.38 1.17 -19.54
C GLU A 440 21.52 1.44 -21.04
N HIS A 441 20.97 2.58 -21.44
CA HIS A 441 21.14 3.21 -22.75
C HIS A 441 20.66 2.37 -23.95
N ALA A 442 19.71 1.46 -23.74
CA ALA A 442 18.94 0.86 -24.84
C ALA A 442 17.84 1.83 -25.32
N LEU A 443 17.50 1.75 -26.60
CA LEU A 443 16.58 2.69 -27.25
C LEU A 443 15.11 2.51 -26.82
N TYR A 444 14.64 1.28 -26.66
CA TYR A 444 13.22 1.01 -26.40
C TYR A 444 12.89 0.93 -24.93
N TYR A 445 13.66 0.11 -24.22
CA TYR A 445 13.50 -0.13 -22.80
C TYR A 445 14.78 -0.70 -22.20
N GLN A 446 14.99 -0.43 -20.91
CA GLN A 446 16.07 -1.04 -20.13
C GLN A 446 15.63 -2.37 -19.52
N TYR A 447 14.51 -2.40 -18.80
CA TYR A 447 13.89 -3.63 -18.29
C TYR A 447 12.47 -3.80 -18.85
N ASN A 448 12.16 -5.01 -19.31
CA ASN A 448 10.81 -5.39 -19.72
C ASN A 448 10.43 -6.77 -19.17
N PHE A 449 9.58 -6.78 -18.16
CA PHE A 449 8.89 -7.97 -17.65
C PHE A 449 7.59 -8.11 -18.42
N TYR A 450 7.56 -9.02 -19.39
CA TYR A 450 6.42 -9.21 -20.28
C TYR A 450 5.86 -10.61 -20.08
N LYS A 451 4.64 -10.72 -19.53
CA LYS A 451 4.02 -11.99 -19.14
C LYS A 451 4.87 -12.83 -18.19
N ALA A 452 5.78 -12.18 -17.46
CA ALA A 452 6.69 -12.82 -16.53
C ALA A 452 5.97 -13.18 -15.22
N GLN A 453 6.46 -14.22 -14.55
CA GLN A 453 6.01 -14.61 -13.21
C GLN A 453 7.19 -15.00 -12.34
N ASN A 454 7.03 -14.85 -11.02
CA ASN A 454 7.97 -15.36 -10.03
C ASN A 454 9.36 -14.75 -10.19
N VAL A 455 9.44 -13.41 -10.13
CA VAL A 455 10.71 -12.69 -10.26
C VAL A 455 11.01 -11.94 -8.97
N PHE A 456 12.21 -12.10 -8.44
CA PHE A 456 12.81 -11.20 -7.49
C PHE A 456 13.90 -10.40 -8.20
N ALA A 457 13.87 -9.07 -8.08
CA ALA A 457 14.92 -8.20 -8.59
C ALA A 457 15.31 -7.16 -7.54
N GLY A 458 16.59 -6.81 -7.41
CA GLY A 458 16.99 -5.76 -6.50
C GLY A 458 18.49 -5.59 -6.28
N MET A 459 19.02 -4.38 -6.12
CA MET A 459 18.44 -3.16 -6.66
C MET A 459 18.60 -3.19 -8.18
N ILE A 460 17.57 -2.80 -8.91
CA ILE A 460 17.71 -2.53 -10.34
C ILE A 460 18.13 -1.08 -10.54
N GLN A 461 18.99 -0.82 -11.53
CA GLN A 461 19.36 0.54 -11.93
C GLN A 461 19.21 0.69 -13.45
N THR A 462 18.84 1.89 -13.89
CA THR A 462 18.73 2.22 -15.32
C THR A 462 19.07 3.66 -15.66
N GLU A 463 19.54 3.88 -16.88
CA GLU A 463 19.63 5.19 -17.53
C GLU A 463 19.11 5.17 -18.97
N SER A 464 18.41 6.25 -19.36
CA SER A 464 18.05 6.49 -20.76
C SER A 464 19.29 6.89 -21.59
N PRO A 465 19.35 6.55 -22.89
CA PRO A 465 20.44 6.99 -23.76
C PRO A 465 20.53 8.53 -23.84
N TYR A 466 21.73 9.08 -23.69
CA TYR A 466 21.91 10.54 -23.54
C TYR A 466 21.46 11.36 -24.75
N TYR A 467 21.52 10.76 -25.94
CA TYR A 467 21.12 11.39 -27.18
C TYR A 467 19.60 11.56 -27.30
N GLN A 468 18.78 10.74 -26.62
CA GLN A 468 17.31 10.84 -26.73
C GLN A 468 16.83 12.20 -26.19
N PRO A 469 15.83 12.85 -26.83
CA PRO A 469 14.97 12.37 -27.92
C PRO A 469 15.53 12.59 -29.34
N THR A 470 16.85 12.69 -29.53
CA THR A 470 17.49 12.89 -30.84
C THR A 470 18.42 11.71 -31.22
N PRO A 471 17.93 10.71 -31.96
CA PRO A 471 16.54 10.55 -32.38
C PRO A 471 15.65 10.03 -31.26
N ASN A 472 14.34 10.13 -31.45
CA ASN A 472 13.35 9.52 -30.59
C ASN A 472 13.24 8.02 -30.93
N PRO A 473 12.92 7.15 -29.97
CA PRO A 473 12.61 5.77 -30.30
C PRO A 473 11.36 5.71 -31.21
N PRO A 474 11.27 4.74 -32.14
CA PRO A 474 12.13 3.57 -32.27
C PRO A 474 13.35 3.75 -33.20
N ALA A 475 13.65 4.96 -33.67
CA ALA A 475 14.76 5.17 -34.60
C ALA A 475 16.14 4.90 -33.95
N PRO A 476 17.12 4.33 -34.68
CA PRO A 476 17.07 3.92 -36.09
C PRO A 476 16.67 2.45 -36.31
N PHE A 477 15.92 1.84 -35.38
CA PHE A 477 15.50 0.44 -35.40
C PHE A 477 14.03 0.27 -35.78
N GLU A 478 13.43 1.18 -36.55
CA GLU A 478 11.99 1.16 -36.87
C GLU A 478 11.52 -0.18 -37.43
N SER A 479 12.39 -0.85 -38.21
CA SER A 479 12.08 -2.13 -38.84
C SER A 479 12.17 -3.34 -37.90
N ALA A 480 12.69 -3.13 -36.68
CA ALA A 480 12.83 -4.14 -35.64
C ALA A 480 11.70 -4.13 -34.60
N VAL A 481 10.79 -3.14 -34.62
CA VAL A 481 9.67 -3.07 -33.68
C VAL A 481 8.74 -4.27 -33.85
N GLY A 482 8.39 -4.92 -32.73
CA GLY A 482 7.45 -6.04 -32.69
C GLY A 482 8.08 -7.39 -33.03
N ILE A 483 9.41 -7.46 -33.21
CA ILE A 483 10.12 -8.74 -33.32
C ILE A 483 10.03 -9.53 -32.02
N PHE A 484 10.03 -8.83 -30.89
CA PHE A 484 9.73 -9.42 -29.59
C PHE A 484 8.33 -8.97 -29.15
N ASN A 485 7.51 -9.92 -28.67
CA ASN A 485 6.11 -9.65 -28.32
C ASN A 485 5.97 -8.53 -27.28
N GLY A 486 6.96 -8.40 -26.40
CA GLY A 486 6.97 -7.39 -25.37
C GLY A 486 7.31 -5.98 -25.85
N ASP A 487 7.61 -5.72 -27.12
CA ASP A 487 8.04 -4.39 -27.58
C ASP A 487 6.97 -3.30 -27.38
N PRO A 488 7.37 -2.04 -27.12
CA PRO A 488 6.46 -0.91 -27.23
C PRO A 488 5.95 -0.77 -28.67
N ALA A 489 4.65 -0.48 -28.83
CA ALA A 489 4.02 -0.47 -30.15
C ALA A 489 4.38 0.76 -31.01
N TYR A 490 4.88 1.85 -30.42
CA TYR A 490 5.24 3.14 -31.08
C TYR A 490 4.19 3.72 -32.05
N GLN A 491 2.92 3.32 -31.92
CA GLN A 491 1.81 3.83 -32.74
C GLN A 491 1.39 5.22 -32.27
N ASN A 492 1.09 6.14 -33.20
CA ASN A 492 0.71 7.53 -32.91
C ASN A 492 1.75 8.31 -32.06
N CYS A 493 3.03 7.96 -32.22
CA CYS A 493 4.17 8.55 -31.55
C CYS A 493 4.29 10.06 -31.84
N HIS A 494 4.29 10.87 -30.79
CA HIS A 494 4.60 12.30 -30.86
C HIS A 494 5.50 12.69 -29.68
N CYS A 495 6.36 13.69 -29.90
CA CYS A 495 7.28 14.17 -28.88
C CYS A 495 6.53 14.58 -27.61
N GLY A 496 7.03 14.14 -26.45
CA GLY A 496 6.43 14.38 -25.14
C GLY A 496 5.37 13.37 -24.70
N SER A 497 5.02 12.38 -25.53
CA SER A 497 4.21 11.23 -25.09
C SER A 497 5.05 10.20 -24.32
N PRO A 498 4.50 9.56 -23.27
CA PRO A 498 5.17 8.49 -22.54
C PRO A 498 5.74 7.41 -23.47
N GLY A 499 7.03 7.11 -23.34
CA GLY A 499 7.71 6.06 -24.10
C GLY A 499 8.00 6.37 -25.56
N ASN A 500 7.62 7.55 -26.04
CA ASN A 500 7.81 8.01 -27.42
C ASN A 500 8.88 9.09 -27.53
N ASP A 501 9.21 9.76 -26.42
CA ASP A 501 10.29 10.72 -26.29
C ASP A 501 11.61 10.06 -25.91
N ALA A 502 11.58 9.07 -25.01
CA ALA A 502 12.74 8.30 -24.59
C ALA A 502 12.37 6.87 -24.16
N ALA A 503 13.40 6.04 -23.98
CA ALA A 503 13.30 4.64 -23.61
C ALA A 503 12.61 4.45 -22.25
N TRP A 504 11.80 3.40 -22.11
CA TRP A 504 11.27 3.04 -20.80
C TRP A 504 12.38 2.53 -19.88
N ALA A 505 12.44 3.02 -18.64
CA ALA A 505 13.34 2.45 -17.64
C ALA A 505 12.87 1.04 -17.25
N LEU A 506 11.59 0.90 -16.94
CA LEU A 506 10.99 -0.35 -16.49
C LEU A 506 9.60 -0.51 -17.09
N ARG A 507 9.34 -1.69 -17.64
CA ARG A 507 8.01 -2.10 -18.08
C ARG A 507 7.64 -3.40 -17.37
N ILE A 508 6.46 -3.43 -16.77
CA ILE A 508 5.86 -4.65 -16.21
C ILE A 508 4.48 -4.76 -16.85
N ILE A 509 4.34 -5.71 -17.76
CA ILE A 509 3.18 -5.84 -18.64
C ILE A 509 2.63 -7.25 -18.52
N GLU A 510 1.34 -7.38 -18.22
CA GLU A 510 0.64 -8.67 -18.08
C GLU A 510 1.36 -9.68 -17.17
N SER A 511 2.08 -9.20 -16.15
CA SER A 511 2.96 -10.00 -15.29
C SER A 511 2.41 -10.11 -13.87
N SER A 512 2.90 -11.07 -13.07
CA SER A 512 2.44 -11.31 -11.69
C SER A 512 3.56 -11.85 -10.79
N GLU A 513 3.43 -11.71 -9.46
CA GLU A 513 4.44 -12.16 -8.48
C GLU A 513 5.86 -11.64 -8.81
N ILE A 514 5.94 -10.33 -9.09
CA ILE A 514 7.18 -9.60 -9.36
C ILE A 514 7.52 -8.76 -8.13
N TYR A 515 8.64 -9.05 -7.47
CA TYR A 515 9.12 -8.31 -6.32
C TYR A 515 10.39 -7.54 -6.69
N ILE A 516 10.29 -6.21 -6.78
CA ILE A 516 11.44 -5.33 -7.00
C ILE A 516 11.86 -4.73 -5.65
N ALA A 517 12.92 -5.27 -5.06
CA ALA A 517 13.61 -4.77 -3.88
C ALA A 517 14.56 -3.63 -4.29
N GLY A 518 14.07 -2.40 -4.37
CA GLY A 518 14.86 -1.24 -4.78
C GLY A 518 14.92 -1.02 -6.29
N ALA A 519 14.68 0.21 -6.74
CA ALA A 519 14.86 0.62 -8.12
C ALA A 519 15.37 2.07 -8.23
N GLY A 520 16.51 2.28 -8.90
CA GLY A 520 17.09 3.60 -9.19
C GLY A 520 17.03 3.90 -10.67
N LEU A 521 16.05 4.69 -11.11
CA LEU A 521 15.73 4.84 -12.53
C LEU A 521 15.90 6.30 -12.99
N TYR A 522 16.85 6.57 -13.88
CA TYR A 522 17.32 7.93 -14.14
C TYR A 522 17.19 8.35 -15.61
N SER A 523 16.90 9.64 -15.80
CA SER A 523 16.98 10.32 -17.09
C SER A 523 17.72 11.64 -16.91
N TRP A 524 18.99 11.68 -17.33
CA TRP A 524 19.87 12.82 -17.09
C TRP A 524 19.88 13.87 -18.19
N PHE A 525 19.57 13.45 -19.42
CA PHE A 525 19.84 14.24 -20.60
C PHE A 525 18.61 14.40 -21.48
N SER A 526 18.60 15.51 -22.20
CA SER A 526 17.82 15.70 -23.42
C SER A 526 18.78 16.17 -24.51
N THR A 527 19.05 15.30 -25.49
CA THR A 527 20.00 15.59 -26.59
C THR A 527 21.37 16.05 -26.06
N TYR A 528 21.98 15.26 -25.16
CA TYR A 528 23.26 15.55 -24.49
C TYR A 528 23.31 16.79 -23.59
N THR A 529 22.17 17.43 -23.29
CA THR A 529 22.09 18.55 -22.35
C THR A 529 21.39 18.15 -21.05
N GLN A 530 21.85 18.69 -19.91
CA GLN A 530 21.34 18.37 -18.57
C GLN A 530 20.39 19.44 -17.97
N GLU A 531 20.05 20.49 -18.73
CA GLU A 531 19.19 21.58 -18.23
C GLU A 531 17.81 21.08 -17.79
N CYS A 532 17.31 20.01 -18.41
CA CYS A 532 16.04 19.36 -18.13
C CYS A 532 15.92 18.75 -16.72
N ILE A 533 17.03 18.50 -16.02
CA ILE A 533 17.01 17.91 -14.65
C ILE A 533 16.36 18.88 -13.67
N LYS A 534 16.63 20.19 -13.81
CA LYS A 534 16.11 21.24 -12.93
C LYS A 534 14.58 21.30 -12.96
N THR A 535 13.99 20.97 -14.12
CA THR A 535 12.55 20.97 -14.36
C THR A 535 11.92 19.58 -14.32
N ARG A 536 12.71 18.52 -14.07
CA ARG A 536 12.26 17.11 -14.10
C ARG A 536 11.55 16.78 -15.42
N SER A 537 12.14 17.21 -16.52
CA SER A 537 11.54 17.12 -17.86
C SER A 537 12.51 16.61 -18.92
N CYS A 538 13.50 15.80 -18.53
CA CYS A 538 14.40 15.11 -19.47
C CYS A 538 13.63 14.04 -20.27
N GLN A 539 12.66 13.42 -19.60
CA GLN A 539 11.76 12.42 -20.17
C GLN A 539 10.37 12.55 -19.54
N ASN A 540 9.33 12.13 -20.26
CA ASN A 540 7.96 12.19 -19.78
C ASN A 540 7.70 11.19 -18.64
N SER A 541 7.95 9.89 -18.89
CA SER A 541 7.63 8.81 -17.94
C SER A 541 8.70 7.72 -17.95
N LEU A 542 9.04 7.17 -16.78
CA LEU A 542 10.08 6.13 -16.65
C LEU A 542 9.51 4.71 -16.58
N ILE A 543 8.39 4.51 -15.88
CA ILE A 543 7.84 3.19 -15.61
C ILE A 543 6.46 3.02 -16.26
N GLN A 544 6.26 1.89 -16.94
CA GLN A 544 4.95 1.46 -17.42
C GLN A 544 4.49 0.21 -16.67
N LEU A 545 3.31 0.29 -16.06
CA LEU A 545 2.60 -0.85 -15.48
C LEU A 545 1.28 -1.05 -16.26
N GLU A 546 1.03 -2.23 -16.80
CA GLU A 546 -0.17 -2.45 -17.62
C GLU A 546 -0.67 -3.89 -17.50
N GLY A 547 -1.96 -4.05 -17.16
CA GLY A 547 -2.62 -5.36 -17.16
C GLY A 547 -2.03 -6.39 -16.19
N ASN A 548 -1.35 -5.95 -15.13
CA ASN A 548 -0.64 -6.83 -14.21
C ASN A 548 -1.56 -7.60 -13.24
N GLY A 549 -1.17 -8.84 -12.93
CA GLY A 549 -1.80 -9.68 -11.91
C GLY A 549 -1.29 -9.38 -10.50
N GLY A 550 -1.67 -10.22 -9.52
CA GLY A 550 -1.31 -10.04 -8.12
C GLY A 550 0.18 -10.19 -7.83
N GLY A 551 0.64 -9.57 -6.73
CA GLY A 551 2.00 -9.74 -6.24
C GLY A 551 3.07 -8.93 -6.98
N VAL A 552 2.69 -7.97 -7.83
CA VAL A 552 3.64 -6.99 -8.40
C VAL A 552 3.89 -5.88 -7.38
N ARG A 553 5.13 -5.77 -6.91
CA ARG A 553 5.55 -4.82 -5.87
C ARG A 553 6.86 -4.16 -6.24
N ILE A 554 6.98 -2.86 -5.94
CA ILE A 554 8.21 -2.09 -6.08
C ILE A 554 8.49 -1.39 -4.75
N PHE A 555 9.58 -1.77 -4.11
CA PHE A 555 10.03 -1.22 -2.85
C PHE A 555 11.18 -0.29 -3.14
N ASN A 556 11.30 0.80 -2.38
CA ASN A 556 12.37 1.79 -2.49
C ASN A 556 12.63 2.22 -3.94
N LEU A 557 11.61 2.83 -4.55
CA LEU A 557 11.71 3.40 -5.89
C LEU A 557 12.25 4.83 -5.82
N ILE A 558 13.27 5.11 -6.62
CA ILE A 558 13.84 6.43 -6.82
C ILE A 558 13.89 6.76 -8.30
N THR A 559 13.49 7.98 -8.65
CA THR A 559 13.53 8.47 -10.02
C THR A 559 14.15 9.85 -10.13
N ILE A 560 14.87 10.10 -11.23
CA ILE A 560 15.47 11.41 -11.54
C ILE A 560 15.11 11.83 -12.96
N GLY A 561 14.79 13.12 -13.12
CA GLY A 561 14.71 13.79 -14.43
C GLY A 561 13.44 13.54 -15.24
N ALA A 562 12.48 12.75 -14.74
CA ALA A 562 11.21 12.51 -15.41
C ALA A 562 10.02 13.25 -14.78
N THR A 563 9.03 13.60 -15.60
CA THR A 563 7.81 14.26 -15.13
C THR A 563 6.93 13.30 -14.34
N ASN A 564 6.77 12.08 -14.85
CA ASN A 564 6.05 10.99 -14.20
C ASN A 564 7.03 9.89 -13.79
N MET A 565 6.92 9.44 -12.54
CA MET A 565 7.63 8.24 -12.09
C MET A 565 7.02 7.02 -12.77
N ILE A 566 5.68 6.90 -12.70
CA ILE A 566 4.92 5.74 -13.17
C ILE A 566 3.70 6.18 -13.97
N THR A 567 3.45 5.47 -15.05
CA THR A 567 2.15 5.42 -15.74
C THR A 567 1.55 4.02 -15.57
N SER A 568 0.32 3.92 -15.06
CA SER A 568 -0.33 2.64 -14.76
C SER A 568 -1.81 2.66 -15.15
N ASP A 569 -2.22 1.86 -16.13
CA ASP A 569 -3.62 1.68 -16.56
C ASP A 569 -4.42 3.01 -16.69
N GLY A 570 -3.77 4.07 -17.20
CA GLY A 570 -4.37 5.40 -17.37
C GLY A 570 -4.14 6.39 -16.21
N ASN A 571 -3.59 5.94 -15.08
CA ASN A 571 -3.17 6.79 -13.96
C ASN A 571 -1.69 7.18 -14.06
N GLN A 572 -1.31 8.25 -13.36
CA GLN A 572 0.07 8.75 -13.32
C GLN A 572 0.48 9.10 -11.89
N LEU A 573 1.66 8.62 -11.47
CA LEU A 573 2.32 9.09 -10.26
C LEU A 573 3.44 10.05 -10.65
N THR A 574 3.26 11.32 -10.31
CA THR A 574 4.18 12.39 -10.73
C THR A 574 5.42 12.45 -9.84
N SER A 575 6.54 12.88 -10.41
CA SER A 575 7.76 13.16 -9.64
C SER A 575 7.56 14.36 -8.71
N GLN A 576 6.73 15.33 -9.11
CA GLN A 576 6.40 16.50 -8.29
C GLN A 576 5.68 16.12 -6.99
N ASP A 577 4.76 15.15 -7.04
CA ASP A 577 4.03 14.73 -5.85
C ASP A 577 4.89 13.92 -4.89
N ASN A 578 5.87 13.20 -5.43
CA ASN A 578 6.79 12.37 -4.67
C ASN A 578 8.18 12.99 -4.53
N LEU A 579 8.27 14.32 -4.63
CA LEU A 579 9.54 15.05 -4.54
C LEU A 579 10.16 14.82 -3.16
N ALA A 580 11.37 14.26 -3.14
CA ALA A 580 12.08 13.95 -1.91
C ALA A 580 12.88 15.16 -1.41
N VAL A 581 13.56 15.88 -2.31
CA VAL A 581 14.41 17.03 -2.00
C VAL A 581 14.17 18.20 -2.95
N ASP A 582 14.38 19.42 -2.46
CA ASP A 582 14.21 20.68 -3.22
C ASP A 582 15.53 21.30 -3.71
N TYR A 583 16.61 20.51 -3.71
CA TYR A 583 17.92 20.87 -4.25
C TYR A 583 18.33 19.94 -5.40
N HIS A 584 19.35 20.35 -6.15
CA HIS A 584 19.83 19.58 -7.30
C HIS A 584 20.72 18.37 -6.87
N PRO A 585 20.55 17.19 -7.48
CA PRO A 585 19.49 16.84 -8.42
C PRO A 585 18.15 16.65 -7.70
N TYR A 586 17.06 17.12 -8.33
CA TYR A 586 15.71 16.94 -7.79
C TYR A 586 15.26 15.50 -8.02
N TRP A 587 15.42 14.64 -7.00
CA TRP A 587 14.95 13.26 -7.05
C TRP A 587 13.60 13.09 -6.35
N SER A 588 12.86 12.09 -6.81
CA SER A 588 11.57 11.69 -6.26
C SER A 588 11.63 10.26 -5.79
N GLN A 589 10.89 9.95 -4.73
CA GLN A 589 11.02 8.68 -4.03
C GLN A 589 9.66 8.17 -3.55
N ILE A 590 9.45 6.86 -3.69
CA ILE A 590 8.32 6.13 -3.09
C ILE A 590 8.89 4.94 -2.34
N THR A 591 8.57 4.83 -1.04
CA THR A 591 9.09 3.79 -0.14
C THR A 591 8.48 2.45 -0.49
N ILE A 592 7.17 2.39 -0.71
CA ILE A 592 6.46 1.16 -1.10
C ILE A 592 5.41 1.45 -2.15
N ILE A 593 5.47 0.68 -3.24
CA ILE A 593 4.39 0.45 -4.18
C ILE A 593 4.04 -1.02 -4.04
N ASP A 594 3.04 -1.28 -3.23
CA ASP A 594 2.37 -2.57 -3.17
C ASP A 594 0.95 -2.17 -3.50
N PRO A 595 0.54 -2.10 -4.79
CA PRO A 595 -0.86 -1.89 -5.08
C PRO A 595 -1.56 -2.96 -4.27
N ILE A 596 -2.23 -2.55 -3.18
CA ILE A 596 -3.06 -3.43 -2.39
C ILE A 596 -4.16 -3.67 -3.38
N GLN A 597 -3.93 -4.67 -4.23
CA GLN A 597 -4.91 -5.08 -5.20
C GLN A 597 -6.14 -5.26 -4.36
N LYS A 598 -7.20 -4.57 -4.77
CA LYS A 598 -8.58 -4.73 -4.33
C LYS A 598 -8.89 -6.22 -4.27
N THR A 599 -8.51 -6.84 -3.16
CA THR A 599 -8.49 -8.27 -2.89
C THR A 599 -8.41 -8.45 -1.38
N GLY A 600 -9.56 -8.25 -0.75
CA GLY A 600 -9.91 -8.76 0.54
C GLY A 600 -9.89 -10.30 0.59
N PRO A 601 -10.68 -10.91 1.47
CA PRO A 601 -10.42 -12.20 2.12
C PRO A 601 -10.29 -13.47 1.26
N GLN A 602 -10.33 -13.40 -0.08
CA GLN A 602 -10.10 -14.55 -0.96
C GLN A 602 -8.71 -15.18 -0.81
N ARG A 603 -7.72 -14.46 -0.25
CA ARG A 603 -6.39 -15.05 0.06
C ARG A 603 -6.31 -15.75 1.41
N LEU A 604 -7.30 -15.63 2.30
CA LEU A 604 -7.34 -16.35 3.58
C LEU A 604 -8.06 -17.70 3.46
N ILE A 605 -9.02 -17.81 2.54
CA ILE A 605 -9.74 -19.08 2.29
C ILE A 605 -8.85 -20.10 1.56
N LYS A 606 -7.91 -19.64 0.71
CA LYS A 606 -6.95 -20.53 0.03
C LYS A 606 -5.74 -20.96 0.89
N GLN A 607 -5.67 -20.51 2.15
CA GLN A 607 -4.55 -20.82 3.06
C GLN A 607 -4.88 -21.81 4.20
N GLY A 608 -6.01 -22.54 4.11
CA GLY A 608 -6.18 -23.77 4.89
C GLY A 608 -6.83 -23.62 6.27
N LEU A 609 -7.93 -22.85 6.38
CA LEU A 609 -8.84 -22.94 7.52
C LEU A 609 -9.65 -24.26 7.47
N HIS A 610 -9.00 -25.38 7.77
CA HIS A 610 -9.68 -26.59 8.20
C HIS A 610 -9.70 -26.64 9.73
N ALA A 611 -10.89 -26.47 10.34
CA ALA A 611 -11.44 -27.39 11.36
C ALA A 611 -12.65 -26.79 12.11
N ARG A 612 -13.87 -27.18 11.69
CA ARG A 612 -14.85 -28.04 12.43
C ARG A 612 -16.23 -27.88 11.76
N ASN A 613 -16.69 -28.98 11.16
CA ASN A 613 -18.02 -29.22 10.57
C ASN A 613 -18.49 -28.24 9.48
N GLU A 614 -18.13 -28.57 8.24
CA GLU A 614 -18.49 -27.89 6.97
C GLU A 614 -20.01 -27.84 6.67
N ASP A 615 -20.86 -28.55 7.41
CA ASP A 615 -22.28 -28.66 7.06
C ASP A 615 -23.17 -27.48 7.50
N LYS A 616 -22.65 -26.52 8.30
CA LYS A 616 -23.48 -25.45 8.90
C LYS A 616 -23.03 -24.00 8.66
N CYS A 617 -21.87 -23.75 8.05
CA CYS A 617 -21.43 -22.38 7.80
C CYS A 617 -21.73 -21.95 6.34
N PRO A 618 -22.29 -20.74 6.13
CA PRO A 618 -22.42 -20.17 4.79
C PRO A 618 -21.03 -19.86 4.19
N PRO A 619 -20.85 -19.95 2.86
CA PRO A 619 -19.64 -19.48 2.20
C PRO A 619 -19.50 -17.97 2.41
N VAL A 620 -18.28 -17.51 2.74
CA VAL A 620 -17.94 -16.08 2.72
C VAL A 620 -18.08 -15.61 1.28
N LEU A 621 -18.92 -14.59 1.05
CA LEU A 621 -19.17 -14.06 -0.28
C LEU A 621 -17.90 -13.41 -0.85
N PRO A 622 -17.65 -13.53 -2.16
CA PRO A 622 -16.53 -12.84 -2.81
C PRO A 622 -16.70 -11.32 -2.68
N GLU A 623 -15.60 -10.64 -2.35
CA GLU A 623 -15.56 -9.18 -2.28
C GLU A 623 -15.88 -8.58 -3.66
N ALA A 624 -16.63 -7.49 -3.64
CA ALA A 624 -16.98 -6.77 -4.85
C ALA A 624 -16.11 -5.54 -5.03
N ILE A 625 -15.71 -5.28 -6.27
CA ILE A 625 -15.01 -4.05 -6.63
C ILE A 625 -16.03 -2.91 -6.61
N LEU A 626 -15.92 -2.03 -5.62
CA LEU A 626 -16.78 -0.87 -5.44
C LEU A 626 -16.02 0.43 -5.76
N PRO A 627 -16.73 1.49 -6.20
CA PRO A 627 -16.12 2.81 -6.38
C PRO A 627 -15.69 3.41 -5.03
N GLU A 628 -14.57 4.14 -5.02
CA GLU A 628 -14.12 4.82 -3.81
C GLU A 628 -15.01 6.03 -3.50
N GLY A 629 -15.34 6.19 -2.22
CA GLY A 629 -16.04 7.37 -1.72
C GLY A 629 -15.10 8.59 -1.63
N LYS A 630 -15.69 9.77 -1.55
CA LYS A 630 -14.99 11.05 -1.41
C LYS A 630 -15.17 11.58 0.02
N TYR A 631 -14.08 12.10 0.59
CA TYR A 631 -14.14 12.88 1.82
C TYR A 631 -14.74 14.27 1.56
N PRO A 632 -15.38 14.89 2.56
CA PRO A 632 -15.73 16.31 2.51
C PRO A 632 -14.47 17.17 2.28
N THR A 633 -14.56 18.23 1.46
CA THR A 633 -13.40 19.09 1.15
C THR A 633 -12.99 19.95 2.35
N ASN A 634 -11.69 20.25 2.50
CA ASN A 634 -11.15 21.05 3.62
C ASN A 634 -11.22 22.58 3.38
N LEU A 635 -12.12 23.06 2.52
CA LEU A 635 -12.18 24.46 2.11
C LEU A 635 -12.63 25.39 3.26
N SER A 636 -12.05 26.59 3.29
CA SER A 636 -12.41 27.68 4.22
C SER A 636 -13.66 28.44 3.76
N ILE A 637 -14.72 28.33 4.58
CA ILE A 637 -15.87 29.23 4.82
C ILE A 637 -16.24 30.20 3.67
N ILE A 638 -17.31 29.89 2.93
CA ILE A 638 -18.57 30.65 2.93
C ILE A 638 -19.72 29.64 2.73
N ASP A 639 -20.46 29.32 3.79
CA ASP A 639 -21.80 28.76 3.69
C ASP A 639 -22.73 29.92 3.31
N ILE A 640 -23.06 30.03 2.03
CA ILE A 640 -24.13 30.89 1.55
C ILE A 640 -25.34 30.00 1.43
N GLY A 641 -26.01 29.76 2.56
CA GLY A 641 -27.22 28.95 2.66
C GLY A 641 -28.10 29.10 1.42
N GLY A 642 -28.20 28.00 0.67
CA GLY A 642 -28.80 27.94 -0.65
C GLY A 642 -28.79 26.49 -1.12
N HIS A 643 -29.79 26.11 -1.92
CA HIS A 643 -30.05 24.75 -2.38
C HIS A 643 -28.76 24.03 -2.86
N SER A 644 -28.39 22.93 -2.18
CA SER A 644 -27.28 22.07 -2.59
C SER A 644 -27.59 21.43 -3.95
N ASP A 645 -26.70 21.68 -4.92
CA ASP A 645 -26.83 21.20 -6.30
C ASP A 645 -26.02 19.94 -6.59
N HIS A 646 -25.31 19.44 -5.59
CA HIS A 646 -24.38 18.33 -5.67
C HIS A 646 -24.25 17.70 -4.29
N GLY A 647 -24.19 16.38 -4.21
CA GLY A 647 -23.92 15.69 -2.95
C GLY A 647 -23.76 14.19 -3.10
N TYR A 648 -23.70 13.51 -1.95
CA TYR A 648 -23.47 12.08 -1.88
C TYR A 648 -24.61 11.35 -1.15
N PHE A 649 -24.81 10.07 -1.50
CA PHE A 649 -25.74 9.17 -0.82
C PHE A 649 -25.06 7.82 -0.56
N THR A 650 -24.81 7.50 0.71
CA THR A 650 -24.17 6.25 1.14
C THR A 650 -25.21 5.16 1.38
N LEU A 651 -25.08 4.05 0.67
CA LEU A 651 -25.85 2.83 0.86
C LEU A 651 -25.03 1.80 1.65
N VAL A 652 -25.51 1.36 2.82
CA VAL A 652 -24.84 0.36 3.66
C VAL A 652 -25.67 -0.92 3.75
N ASN A 653 -25.16 -1.99 3.14
CA ASN A 653 -25.84 -3.28 3.07
C ASN A 653 -25.45 -4.18 4.26
N GLY A 654 -26.25 -4.09 5.32
CA GLY A 654 -26.20 -4.97 6.49
C GLY A 654 -27.04 -6.23 6.35
N SER A 655 -27.29 -6.70 5.12
CA SER A 655 -28.06 -7.90 4.82
C SER A 655 -27.20 -8.96 4.12
N PRO A 656 -27.61 -10.25 4.14
CA PRO A 656 -26.92 -11.33 3.46
C PRO A 656 -27.21 -11.39 1.95
N TYR A 657 -27.92 -10.41 1.40
CA TYR A 657 -28.38 -10.37 0.02
C TYR A 657 -27.73 -9.22 -0.75
N ASN A 658 -27.38 -9.44 -2.02
CA ASN A 658 -26.95 -8.36 -2.89
C ASN A 658 -28.12 -7.45 -3.23
N TRP A 659 -27.89 -6.14 -3.29
CA TRP A 659 -28.86 -5.20 -3.83
C TRP A 659 -28.51 -4.92 -5.28
N ILE A 660 -29.41 -5.30 -6.17
CA ILE A 660 -29.23 -5.17 -7.61
C ILE A 660 -29.94 -3.91 -8.08
N LEU A 661 -29.19 -2.99 -8.67
CA LEU A 661 -29.72 -1.85 -9.39
C LEU A 661 -30.38 -2.36 -10.68
N THR A 662 -31.71 -2.38 -10.68
CA THR A 662 -32.51 -2.90 -11.80
C THR A 662 -32.69 -1.88 -12.91
N SER A 663 -32.80 -0.60 -12.57
CA SER A 663 -32.84 0.52 -13.50
C SER A 663 -32.43 1.81 -12.81
N SER A 664 -31.88 2.74 -13.58
CA SER A 664 -31.59 4.11 -13.14
C SER A 664 -31.95 5.06 -14.27
N HIS A 665 -32.58 6.18 -13.93
CA HIS A 665 -32.98 7.22 -14.88
C HIS A 665 -32.76 8.59 -14.25
N SER A 666 -32.29 9.54 -15.05
CA SER A 666 -32.22 10.94 -14.64
C SER A 666 -32.60 11.87 -15.78
N TYR A 667 -33.06 13.04 -15.40
CA TYR A 667 -33.44 14.13 -16.28
C TYR A 667 -32.96 15.44 -15.64
N GLN A 668 -32.16 16.19 -16.40
CA GLN A 668 -31.48 17.42 -15.96
C GLN A 668 -30.55 17.24 -14.73
N MET A 669 -29.84 16.10 -14.67
CA MET A 669 -28.80 15.82 -13.68
C MET A 669 -27.43 15.70 -14.37
N ASP A 670 -26.42 16.48 -13.96
CA ASP A 670 -25.03 16.33 -14.40
C ASP A 670 -24.39 15.04 -13.85
N GLN A 671 -24.79 14.60 -12.65
CA GLN A 671 -24.40 13.32 -12.06
C GLN A 671 -25.61 12.58 -11.49
N TRP A 672 -25.73 11.29 -11.79
CA TRP A 672 -26.71 10.38 -11.17
C TRP A 672 -26.16 8.95 -11.22
N LYS A 673 -25.10 8.70 -10.44
CA LYS A 673 -24.33 7.46 -10.47
C LYS A 673 -24.70 6.57 -9.30
N TRP A 674 -25.25 5.40 -9.63
CA TRP A 674 -25.74 4.40 -8.68
C TRP A 674 -25.16 3.02 -9.01
N HIS A 675 -25.03 2.17 -8.00
CA HIS A 675 -24.28 0.92 -8.11
C HIS A 675 -25.03 -0.23 -7.44
N ASN A 676 -24.76 -1.46 -7.88
CA ASN A 676 -25.10 -2.63 -7.07
C ASN A 676 -24.41 -2.53 -5.70
N VAL A 677 -25.09 -2.96 -4.64
CA VAL A 677 -24.55 -2.94 -3.28
C VAL A 677 -24.49 -4.37 -2.75
N PRO A 678 -23.32 -5.02 -2.78
CA PRO A 678 -23.16 -6.40 -2.38
C PRO A 678 -23.40 -6.61 -0.88
N ALA A 679 -23.71 -7.85 -0.51
CA ALA A 679 -24.02 -8.19 0.87
C ALA A 679 -22.83 -7.93 1.80
N GLY A 680 -23.03 -7.15 2.86
CA GLY A 680 -21.97 -6.78 3.81
C GLY A 680 -21.11 -5.60 3.38
N GLU A 681 -21.42 -4.94 2.27
CA GLU A 681 -20.64 -3.82 1.74
C GLU A 681 -21.34 -2.45 1.87
N SER A 682 -20.60 -1.37 1.63
CA SER A 682 -21.12 0.00 1.55
C SER A 682 -20.67 0.72 0.29
N VAL A 683 -21.52 1.56 -0.30
CA VAL A 683 -21.21 2.35 -1.50
C VAL A 683 -21.67 3.79 -1.34
N GLN A 684 -20.80 4.75 -1.64
CA GLN A 684 -21.17 6.17 -1.75
C GLN A 684 -21.54 6.51 -3.20
N CYS A 685 -22.77 6.94 -3.43
CA CYS A 685 -23.32 7.32 -4.74
C CYS A 685 -23.29 8.85 -4.90
N GLU A 686 -23.14 9.36 -6.12
CA GLU A 686 -23.00 10.80 -6.42
C GLU A 686 -24.20 11.31 -7.23
N TRP A 687 -24.77 12.44 -6.81
CA TRP A 687 -25.86 13.13 -7.50
C TRP A 687 -25.52 14.60 -7.68
N GLN A 688 -25.80 15.16 -8.85
CA GLN A 688 -25.58 16.57 -9.17
C GLN A 688 -26.63 17.04 -10.18
N PHE A 689 -27.26 18.18 -9.93
CA PHE A 689 -28.17 18.84 -10.87
C PHE A 689 -27.42 19.53 -12.00
N ALA A 690 -28.01 19.55 -13.19
CA ALA A 690 -27.47 20.32 -14.31
C ALA A 690 -27.58 21.82 -14.05
N GLN A 691 -26.59 22.60 -14.48
CA GLN A 691 -26.67 24.07 -14.43
C GLN A 691 -27.73 24.59 -15.43
N SER A 692 -28.98 24.70 -14.97
CA SER A 692 -30.13 25.15 -15.77
C SER A 692 -30.87 26.34 -15.12
N PHE A 693 -31.45 27.21 -15.94
CA PHE A 693 -32.31 28.33 -15.51
C PHE A 693 -33.68 27.89 -15.00
N ASN A 694 -34.09 26.63 -15.24
CA ASN A 694 -35.34 26.04 -14.77
C ASN A 694 -35.08 24.64 -14.21
N ARG A 695 -35.46 24.45 -12.93
CA ARG A 695 -35.26 23.22 -12.13
C ARG A 695 -36.57 22.53 -11.72
N TYR A 696 -37.72 23.05 -12.15
CA TYR A 696 -39.04 22.57 -11.70
C TYR A 696 -39.31 21.11 -12.08
N ASP A 697 -38.66 20.59 -13.12
CA ASP A 697 -38.82 19.22 -13.64
C ASP A 697 -37.59 18.33 -13.49
N ASP A 698 -36.51 18.79 -12.82
CA ASP A 698 -35.30 18.00 -12.58
C ASP A 698 -35.62 16.80 -11.68
N LYS A 699 -35.15 15.61 -12.09
CA LYS A 699 -35.39 14.37 -11.35
C LYS A 699 -34.36 13.27 -11.61
N GLY A 700 -34.12 12.45 -10.60
CA GLY A 700 -33.34 11.23 -10.66
C GLY A 700 -34.07 10.09 -9.95
N GLU A 701 -33.99 8.88 -10.48
CA GLU A 701 -34.61 7.68 -9.93
C GLU A 701 -33.65 6.48 -10.06
N ALA A 702 -33.50 5.70 -9.00
CA ALA A 702 -32.70 4.48 -8.97
C ALA A 702 -33.50 3.36 -8.28
N TYR A 703 -33.65 2.22 -8.95
CA TYR A 703 -34.56 1.14 -8.54
C TYR A 703 -33.77 -0.09 -8.12
N TYR A 704 -33.95 -0.53 -6.88
CA TYR A 704 -33.23 -1.65 -6.31
C TYR A 704 -34.13 -2.85 -6.03
N LYS A 705 -33.59 -4.03 -6.33
CA LYS A 705 -34.14 -5.32 -5.92
C LYS A 705 -33.16 -6.02 -5.00
N ILE A 706 -33.65 -6.57 -3.89
CA ILE A 706 -32.85 -7.41 -2.99
C ILE A 706 -32.82 -8.83 -3.55
N GLU A 707 -31.64 -9.28 -4.01
CA GLU A 707 -31.44 -10.56 -4.68
C GLU A 707 -31.92 -11.73 -3.82
N GLY A 708 -32.65 -12.67 -4.45
CA GLY A 708 -33.21 -13.83 -3.74
C GLY A 708 -34.52 -13.56 -2.99
N THR A 709 -35.02 -12.32 -2.96
CA THR A 709 -36.29 -11.95 -2.31
C THR A 709 -37.27 -11.27 -3.28
N ASP A 710 -38.49 -10.99 -2.80
CA ASP A 710 -39.49 -10.15 -3.47
C ASP A 710 -39.40 -8.66 -3.08
N LYS A 711 -38.42 -8.29 -2.25
CA LYS A 711 -38.26 -6.95 -1.68
C LYS A 711 -37.60 -6.01 -2.69
N THR A 712 -38.13 -4.79 -2.78
CA THR A 712 -37.61 -3.70 -3.59
C THR A 712 -37.62 -2.39 -2.81
N PHE A 713 -36.76 -1.46 -3.19
CA PHE A 713 -36.81 -0.07 -2.74
C PHE A 713 -36.31 0.85 -3.87
N GLN A 714 -36.63 2.13 -3.79
CA GLN A 714 -36.23 3.12 -4.79
C GLN A 714 -35.56 4.31 -4.13
N ILE A 715 -34.58 4.89 -4.80
CA ILE A 715 -34.04 6.21 -4.46
C ILE A 715 -34.56 7.22 -5.48
N MET A 716 -35.10 8.35 -5.01
CA MET A 716 -35.69 9.39 -5.84
C MET A 716 -35.19 10.77 -5.48
N ALA A 717 -34.67 11.52 -6.45
CA ALA A 717 -34.37 12.95 -6.38
C ALA A 717 -35.45 13.72 -7.17
N ARG A 718 -36.21 14.65 -6.55
CA ARG A 718 -37.28 15.41 -7.24
C ARG A 718 -37.45 16.83 -6.69
N TYR A 719 -37.75 17.79 -7.59
CA TYR A 719 -38.29 19.13 -7.25
C TYR A 719 -39.83 19.21 -7.32
N GLN A 720 -40.45 18.47 -8.26
CA GLN A 720 -41.84 18.63 -8.69
C GLN A 720 -42.92 18.34 -7.61
N ASP A 721 -42.55 17.74 -6.47
CA ASP A 721 -43.49 17.26 -5.46
C ASP A 721 -43.67 18.22 -4.25
N ASP A 722 -42.94 19.34 -4.19
CA ASP A 722 -43.09 20.35 -3.13
C ASP A 722 -43.73 21.65 -3.66
N PRO A 723 -44.86 22.12 -3.10
CA PRO A 723 -45.44 23.42 -3.45
C PRO A 723 -44.49 24.63 -3.25
N ASN A 724 -43.39 24.47 -2.50
CA ASN A 724 -42.34 25.48 -2.31
C ASN A 724 -41.12 25.28 -3.21
N ASN A 725 -41.12 24.27 -4.09
CA ASN A 725 -40.03 23.94 -5.00
C ASN A 725 -38.69 23.63 -4.30
N ASN A 726 -38.73 22.89 -3.19
CA ASN A 726 -37.51 22.39 -2.54
C ASN A 726 -37.06 21.06 -3.13
N PHE A 727 -35.75 20.83 -3.08
CA PHE A 727 -35.15 19.56 -3.44
C PHE A 727 -35.45 18.49 -2.38
N HIS A 728 -35.88 17.32 -2.84
CA HIS A 728 -36.07 16.14 -2.02
C HIS A 728 -35.29 14.95 -2.55
N LEU A 729 -34.49 14.31 -1.69
CA LEU A 729 -33.91 12.99 -1.94
C LEU A 729 -34.57 11.96 -1.03
N ARG A 730 -35.21 10.95 -1.59
CA ARG A 730 -36.12 10.04 -0.87
C ARG A 730 -35.76 8.58 -1.07
N VAL A 731 -35.98 7.78 -0.03
CA VAL A 731 -36.00 6.32 -0.11
C VAL A 731 -37.45 5.86 -0.04
N LEU A 732 -37.97 5.27 -1.12
CA LEU A 732 -39.28 4.66 -1.18
C LEU A 732 -39.21 3.17 -0.91
N TYR A 733 -39.96 2.72 0.09
CA TYR A 733 -40.09 1.32 0.49
C TYR A 733 -41.23 0.66 -0.29
N ASP A 734 -41.10 0.57 -1.62
CA ASP A 734 -42.18 0.13 -2.51
C ASP A 734 -42.49 -1.37 -2.41
N GLY A 735 -41.47 -2.20 -2.20
CA GLY A 735 -41.55 -3.64 -1.98
C GLY A 735 -40.99 -4.11 -0.64
N LEU A 736 -40.24 -3.25 0.06
CA LEU A 736 -39.58 -3.51 1.34
C LEU A 736 -40.48 -3.07 2.52
N GLU A 737 -40.40 -3.81 3.62
CA GLU A 737 -40.96 -3.42 4.91
C GLU A 737 -39.92 -3.72 5.99
N THR A 738 -39.68 -2.76 6.88
CA THR A 738 -38.79 -2.93 8.04
C THR A 738 -39.59 -2.74 9.33
N LYS A 739 -39.05 -3.13 10.48
CA LYS A 739 -39.75 -2.95 11.77
C LYS A 739 -40.02 -1.49 12.10
N ASP A 740 -39.23 -0.59 11.53
CA ASP A 740 -39.28 0.85 11.76
C ASP A 740 -39.82 1.66 10.57
N VAL A 741 -40.03 1.03 9.42
CA VAL A 741 -40.54 1.69 8.20
C VAL A 741 -41.56 0.80 7.48
N PRO A 742 -42.85 1.20 7.48
CA PRO A 742 -43.90 0.47 6.75
C PRO A 742 -43.68 0.43 5.24
N LYS A 743 -44.22 -0.61 4.59
CA LYS A 743 -44.28 -0.68 3.13
C LYS A 743 -45.08 0.49 2.56
N GLY A 744 -44.59 1.07 1.47
CA GLY A 744 -45.15 2.25 0.80
C GLY A 744 -44.72 3.58 1.39
N THR A 745 -43.94 3.59 2.48
CA THR A 745 -43.38 4.83 3.04
C THR A 745 -42.29 5.40 2.13
N SER A 746 -42.36 6.70 1.88
CA SER A 746 -41.30 7.49 1.23
C SER A 746 -40.61 8.33 2.31
N LEU A 747 -39.40 7.93 2.69
CA LEU A 747 -38.60 8.68 3.66
C LEU A 747 -37.81 9.76 2.96
N ASP A 748 -37.91 10.98 3.48
CA ASP A 748 -37.19 12.14 2.95
C ASP A 748 -35.87 12.33 3.68
N PHE A 749 -34.81 12.53 2.90
CA PHE A 749 -33.46 12.84 3.36
C PHE A 749 -33.14 14.24 2.85
N PRO A 750 -33.38 15.29 3.66
CA PRO A 750 -33.01 16.63 3.27
C PRO A 750 -31.48 16.69 3.06
N SER A 751 -31.04 17.58 2.17
CA SER A 751 -29.60 17.86 2.09
C SER A 751 -29.13 18.34 3.46
N ARG A 752 -28.03 17.74 3.95
CA ARG A 752 -27.50 18.00 5.29
C ARG A 752 -26.78 19.35 5.41
N GLY A 753 -26.67 20.11 4.31
CA GLY A 753 -25.84 21.31 4.24
C GLY A 753 -24.38 20.99 4.58
N GLY A 754 -23.57 22.02 4.87
CA GLY A 754 -22.18 21.88 5.32
C GLY A 754 -21.19 22.68 4.47
N LEU A 755 -19.91 22.69 4.85
CA LEU A 755 -18.84 23.40 4.11
C LEU A 755 -18.79 22.92 2.65
N GLY A 756 -19.37 23.70 1.74
CA GLY A 756 -19.39 23.42 0.29
C GLY A 756 -20.44 22.41 -0.18
N ASP A 757 -21.49 22.14 0.60
CA ASP A 757 -22.64 21.31 0.21
C ASP A 757 -22.35 19.84 -0.17
N MET A 758 -21.19 19.28 0.20
CA MET A 758 -20.73 17.94 -0.21
C MET A 758 -20.83 16.85 0.89
N ARG A 759 -21.73 17.00 1.87
CA ARG A 759 -22.00 15.97 2.89
C ARG A 759 -22.75 14.77 2.28
N ALA A 760 -22.58 13.58 2.86
CA ALA A 760 -23.32 12.40 2.43
C ALA A 760 -24.58 12.17 3.27
N MET A 761 -25.65 11.74 2.63
CA MET A 761 -26.81 11.16 3.32
C MET A 761 -26.59 9.66 3.47
N ASN A 762 -26.72 9.10 4.67
CA ASN A 762 -26.45 7.68 4.89
C ASN A 762 -27.75 6.89 5.08
N TRP A 763 -27.88 5.80 4.34
CA TRP A 763 -28.97 4.85 4.48
C TRP A 763 -28.41 3.45 4.73
N VAL A 764 -28.75 2.91 5.89
CA VAL A 764 -28.34 1.57 6.32
C VAL A 764 -29.56 0.68 6.30
N LEU A 765 -29.43 -0.55 5.82
CA LEU A 765 -30.45 -1.59 5.99
C LEU A 765 -29.79 -2.83 6.59
N ALA A 766 -30.18 -3.16 7.82
CA ALA A 766 -29.66 -4.29 8.58
C ALA A 766 -30.72 -5.40 8.71
N GLY A 767 -30.28 -6.65 8.53
CA GLY A 767 -31.07 -7.84 8.78
C GLY A 767 -31.41 -8.67 7.55
N SER A 768 -32.36 -9.59 7.69
CA SER A 768 -32.77 -10.54 6.66
C SER A 768 -34.13 -11.18 6.97
N GLU A 769 -34.75 -11.76 5.94
CA GLU A 769 -35.95 -12.59 6.11
C GLU A 769 -35.69 -13.82 7.01
N GLU A 770 -34.51 -14.42 6.89
CA GLU A 770 -34.13 -15.61 7.67
C GLU A 770 -33.97 -15.29 9.16
N GLN A 771 -33.44 -14.11 9.48
CA GLN A 771 -33.35 -13.61 10.85
C GLN A 771 -34.70 -13.10 11.39
N GLY A 772 -35.74 -13.03 10.55
CA GLY A 772 -37.05 -12.47 10.91
C GLY A 772 -36.99 -11.00 11.31
N TYR A 773 -35.99 -10.28 10.81
CA TYR A 773 -35.68 -8.92 11.26
C TYR A 773 -35.15 -8.08 10.11
N TRP A 774 -35.76 -6.91 9.89
CA TRP A 774 -35.26 -5.86 9.01
C TRP A 774 -35.37 -4.52 9.75
N SER A 775 -34.31 -3.69 9.70
CA SER A 775 -34.35 -2.32 10.22
C SER A 775 -33.45 -1.39 9.42
N SER A 776 -33.80 -0.11 9.35
CA SER A 776 -33.07 0.85 8.53
C SER A 776 -32.93 2.26 9.13
N HIS A 777 -34.03 3.00 9.25
CA HIS A 777 -34.01 4.44 9.53
C HIS A 777 -34.06 4.79 11.02
N LYS A 778 -34.94 4.11 11.78
CA LYS A 778 -35.12 4.30 13.24
C LYS A 778 -35.06 2.95 13.94
N PRO A 779 -33.87 2.35 14.12
CA PRO A 779 -33.70 1.12 14.87
C PRO A 779 -34.37 1.16 16.25
N PRO A 780 -34.81 0.02 16.81
CA PRO A 780 -35.40 -0.03 18.14
C PRO A 780 -34.48 0.56 19.20
N ILE A 781 -35.08 1.25 20.18
CA ILE A 781 -34.36 1.80 21.33
C ILE A 781 -33.58 0.69 22.06
N ALA A 782 -34.21 -0.47 22.29
CA ALA A 782 -33.59 -1.68 22.83
C ALA A 782 -33.06 -2.59 21.70
N TRP A 783 -32.07 -2.11 20.95
CA TRP A 783 -31.56 -2.83 19.78
C TRP A 783 -30.79 -4.12 20.13
N MET A 784 -30.03 -4.19 21.24
CA MET A 784 -29.32 -5.43 21.60
C MET A 784 -30.31 -6.54 21.91
N SER A 785 -31.38 -6.21 22.64
CA SER A 785 -32.49 -7.09 22.98
C SER A 785 -33.22 -7.57 21.72
N SER A 786 -33.42 -6.67 20.75
CA SER A 786 -34.14 -6.97 19.51
C SER A 786 -33.39 -7.96 18.60
N ILE A 787 -32.07 -8.04 18.74
CA ILE A 787 -31.20 -9.00 18.02
C ILE A 787 -30.51 -10.00 18.96
N LEU A 788 -31.00 -10.19 20.18
CA LEU A 788 -30.36 -11.04 21.19
C LEU A 788 -30.24 -12.50 20.73
N THR A 789 -31.15 -12.96 19.87
CA THR A 789 -31.07 -14.27 19.22
C THR A 789 -29.83 -14.44 18.32
N ILE A 790 -29.25 -13.34 17.85
CA ILE A 790 -28.05 -13.29 17.00
C ILE A 790 -26.79 -13.10 17.83
N ILE A 791 -26.82 -12.17 18.79
CA ILE A 791 -25.63 -11.78 19.57
C ILE A 791 -25.48 -12.50 20.92
N GLY A 792 -26.53 -13.17 21.41
CA GLY A 792 -26.63 -13.71 22.78
C GLY A 792 -25.49 -14.65 23.16
N GLU A 793 -25.07 -15.52 22.23
CA GLU A 793 -23.99 -16.48 22.46
C GLU A 793 -22.59 -15.92 22.16
N ARG A 794 -22.51 -14.70 21.63
CA ARG A 794 -21.24 -14.03 21.35
C ARG A 794 -20.64 -13.48 22.62
N LYS A 795 -19.30 -13.51 22.68
CA LYS A 795 -18.58 -12.77 23.72
C LYS A 795 -18.80 -11.27 23.51
N LEU A 796 -18.79 -10.51 24.59
CA LEU A 796 -18.98 -9.06 24.56
C LEU A 796 -18.03 -8.36 23.57
N LYS A 797 -16.76 -8.77 23.54
CA LYS A 797 -15.76 -8.25 22.57
C LYS A 797 -16.04 -8.59 21.10
N HIS A 798 -16.96 -9.50 20.81
CA HIS A 798 -17.40 -9.86 19.44
C HIS A 798 -18.69 -9.15 19.03
N VAL A 799 -19.23 -8.28 19.88
CA VAL A 799 -20.41 -7.45 19.58
C VAL A 799 -19.95 -6.03 19.31
N CYS A 800 -20.36 -5.49 18.16
CA CYS A 800 -20.14 -4.08 17.82
C CYS A 800 -21.26 -3.23 18.43
N MET A 801 -20.96 -2.10 19.06
CA MET A 801 -21.96 -1.19 19.61
C MET A 801 -21.59 0.28 19.38
N PRO A 802 -22.54 1.21 19.30
CA PRO A 802 -22.23 2.62 19.35
C PRO A 802 -21.69 3.01 20.74
N GLY A 803 -20.74 3.94 20.78
CA GLY A 803 -20.18 4.48 22.00
C GLY A 803 -19.96 5.99 21.93
N SER A 804 -20.08 6.64 23.08
CA SER A 804 -20.02 8.10 23.22
C SER A 804 -18.72 8.54 23.89
N HIS A 805 -17.96 9.40 23.21
CA HIS A 805 -16.81 10.10 23.79
C HIS A 805 -17.26 11.28 24.65
N ASP A 806 -16.61 11.47 25.81
CA ASP A 806 -16.91 12.51 26.81
C ASP A 806 -18.39 12.68 27.07
N ALA A 807 -19.05 11.56 27.34
CA ALA A 807 -20.48 11.41 27.15
C ALA A 807 -21.33 12.32 28.03
N GLY A 808 -20.83 12.77 29.18
CA GLY A 808 -21.54 13.71 30.06
C GLY A 808 -21.44 15.18 29.64
N MET A 809 -20.70 15.51 28.58
CA MET A 809 -20.57 16.89 28.09
C MET A 809 -21.66 17.27 27.10
N SER A 810 -22.92 17.12 27.53
CA SER A 810 -24.12 17.48 26.76
C SER A 810 -24.70 18.86 27.13
N LYS A 811 -24.22 19.44 28.23
CA LYS A 811 -24.55 20.78 28.73
C LYS A 811 -23.30 21.42 29.30
N LEU A 812 -23.28 22.75 29.40
CA LEU A 812 -22.16 23.48 29.99
C LEU A 812 -22.61 24.12 31.31
N ASN A 813 -22.22 23.54 32.43
CA ASN A 813 -22.55 23.96 33.79
C ASN A 813 -21.31 24.51 34.49
N GLY A 814 -20.98 25.77 34.25
CA GLY A 814 -19.73 26.35 34.76
C GLY A 814 -18.52 25.98 33.89
N HIS A 815 -17.70 26.99 33.58
CA HIS A 815 -16.59 26.86 32.64
C HIS A 815 -15.52 27.93 32.91
N THR A 816 -14.33 27.72 32.36
CA THR A 816 -13.25 28.70 32.37
C THR A 816 -13.47 29.79 31.32
N GLU A 817 -12.74 30.90 31.43
CA GLU A 817 -12.95 32.11 30.61
C GLU A 817 -12.89 31.87 29.10
N PHE A 818 -12.05 30.93 28.63
CA PHE A 818 -11.86 30.65 27.21
C PHE A 818 -12.65 29.42 26.70
N SER A 819 -13.53 28.88 27.53
CA SER A 819 -14.40 27.75 27.19
C SER A 819 -15.83 28.20 26.89
N ASN A 820 -16.42 27.59 25.87
CA ASN A 820 -17.80 27.78 25.45
C ASN A 820 -18.38 26.48 24.87
N GLU A 821 -19.66 26.47 24.51
CA GLU A 821 -20.30 25.26 23.99
C GLU A 821 -19.59 24.68 22.76
N GLY A 822 -19.05 25.53 21.88
CA GLY A 822 -18.44 25.12 20.62
C GLY A 822 -17.10 24.41 20.77
N ASN A 823 -16.32 24.69 21.82
CA ASN A 823 -15.02 24.06 22.05
C ASN A 823 -15.00 23.09 23.24
N THR A 824 -16.14 22.91 23.92
CA THR A 824 -16.22 22.12 25.15
C THR A 824 -17.24 20.98 25.06
N LEU A 825 -18.39 21.17 24.38
CA LEU A 825 -19.38 20.09 24.27
C LEU A 825 -18.93 19.05 23.24
N THR A 826 -19.00 17.80 23.63
CA THR A 826 -18.74 16.63 22.77
C THR A 826 -20.03 15.87 22.46
N GLN A 827 -21.12 16.18 23.14
CA GLN A 827 -22.45 15.61 22.90
C GLN A 827 -23.51 16.71 22.89
N TYR A 828 -24.63 16.49 22.21
CA TYR A 828 -25.84 17.33 22.35
C TYR A 828 -26.93 16.66 23.18
N LEU A 829 -27.00 15.33 23.11
CA LEU A 829 -27.96 14.54 23.87
C LEU A 829 -27.39 14.26 25.25
N ASN A 830 -28.22 14.29 26.29
CA ASN A 830 -27.83 13.77 27.61
C ASN A 830 -27.67 12.24 27.56
N ILE A 831 -27.06 11.63 28.57
CA ILE A 831 -26.82 10.17 28.63
C ILE A 831 -28.10 9.36 28.37
N TYR A 832 -29.26 9.78 28.89
CA TYR A 832 -30.54 9.10 28.67
C TYR A 832 -30.94 9.08 27.18
N ASP A 833 -30.80 10.21 26.49
CA ASP A 833 -31.15 10.31 25.07
C ASP A 833 -30.06 9.69 24.17
N GLN A 834 -28.78 9.68 24.59
CA GLN A 834 -27.72 8.91 23.93
C GLN A 834 -27.99 7.40 24.01
N LEU A 835 -28.45 6.89 25.17
CA LEU A 835 -28.91 5.51 25.33
C LEU A 835 -30.07 5.21 24.38
N ARG A 836 -31.06 6.11 24.30
CA ARG A 836 -32.19 5.96 23.36
C ARG A 836 -31.76 6.00 21.90
N ARG A 837 -30.66 6.67 21.62
CA ARG A 837 -30.06 6.76 20.29
C ARG A 837 -29.14 5.59 19.97
N GLY A 838 -28.89 4.71 20.93
CA GLY A 838 -28.31 3.37 20.78
C GLY A 838 -26.90 3.21 21.35
N SER A 839 -26.32 4.25 21.95
CA SER A 839 -25.02 4.14 22.64
C SER A 839 -25.12 3.17 23.81
N ARG A 840 -24.09 2.33 24.00
CA ARG A 840 -23.99 1.35 25.09
C ARG A 840 -22.63 1.35 25.79
N TYR A 841 -21.68 2.11 25.26
CA TYR A 841 -20.38 2.35 25.85
C TYR A 841 -20.19 3.85 26.06
N PHE A 842 -19.96 4.29 27.29
CA PHE A 842 -19.88 5.70 27.63
C PHE A 842 -18.55 6.00 28.31
N ASP A 843 -17.77 6.92 27.75
CA ASP A 843 -16.66 7.52 28.48
C ASP A 843 -17.19 8.69 29.31
N VAL A 844 -17.25 8.49 30.61
CA VAL A 844 -17.70 9.48 31.58
C VAL A 844 -16.48 9.91 32.38
N ARG A 845 -16.20 11.21 32.38
CA ARG A 845 -15.05 11.80 33.08
C ARG A 845 -15.51 12.59 34.29
N PRO A 846 -15.52 12.01 35.51
CA PRO A 846 -16.02 12.69 36.70
C PRO A 846 -15.19 13.94 37.05
N ALA A 847 -15.87 15.03 37.36
CA ALA A 847 -15.28 16.25 37.85
C ALA A 847 -15.94 16.70 39.15
N ILE A 848 -15.19 17.39 40.01
CA ILE A 848 -15.74 18.12 41.15
C ILE A 848 -15.64 19.61 40.84
N GLY A 849 -16.77 20.31 40.92
CA GLY A 849 -16.89 21.73 40.62
C GLY A 849 -18.21 22.33 41.12
N ASP A 850 -18.44 23.61 40.85
CA ASP A 850 -19.67 24.33 41.17
C ASP A 850 -20.12 24.26 42.65
N GLY A 851 -19.16 24.37 43.57
CA GLY A 851 -19.37 24.29 45.02
C GLY A 851 -19.36 22.85 45.54
N GLY A 852 -18.41 22.03 45.08
CA GLY A 852 -18.21 20.65 45.53
C GLY A 852 -19.19 19.61 44.96
N LYS A 853 -19.86 19.90 43.84
CA LYS A 853 -20.77 18.96 43.17
C LYS A 853 -19.99 17.95 42.33
N PHE A 854 -20.50 16.72 42.26
CA PHE A 854 -19.98 15.68 41.38
C PHE A 854 -20.65 15.79 40.01
N LEU A 855 -19.89 16.23 39.02
CA LEU A 855 -20.28 16.51 37.64
C LEU A 855 -19.43 15.64 36.69
N THR A 856 -19.60 15.83 35.39
CA THR A 856 -18.59 15.44 34.39
C THR A 856 -17.76 16.65 33.98
N GLY A 857 -16.58 16.44 33.42
CA GLY A 857 -15.74 17.55 32.94
C GLY A 857 -15.01 17.21 31.65
N HIS A 858 -14.85 18.21 30.79
CA HIS A 858 -13.95 18.16 29.65
C HIS A 858 -13.03 19.38 29.73
N TYR A 859 -11.78 19.09 30.06
CA TYR A 859 -10.75 20.07 30.36
C TYR A 859 -9.44 19.66 29.70
N SER A 860 -8.64 20.65 29.31
CA SER A 860 -7.29 20.48 28.77
C SER A 860 -6.37 21.56 29.34
N ASP A 861 -5.13 21.19 29.65
CA ASP A 861 -4.11 22.16 30.06
C ASP A 861 -3.49 22.83 28.82
N ILE A 862 -3.54 24.16 28.75
CA ILE A 862 -3.06 24.93 27.60
C ILE A 862 -1.74 25.63 27.99
N ASP A 863 -0.63 25.06 27.55
CA ASP A 863 0.74 25.53 27.81
C ASP A 863 1.15 26.80 27.03
N ILE A 864 0.23 27.38 26.25
CA ILE A 864 0.50 28.59 25.48
C ILE A 864 0.16 29.81 26.34
N LEU A 865 1.13 30.70 26.56
CA LEU A 865 0.99 31.96 27.30
C LEU A 865 0.56 31.80 28.78
N ASP A 866 0.88 30.66 29.43
CA ASP A 866 0.50 30.36 30.80
C ASP A 866 -1.02 30.44 31.06
N ILE A 867 -1.84 30.15 30.03
CA ILE A 867 -3.32 30.17 30.11
C ILE A 867 -3.86 29.08 31.05
N GLY A 868 -3.12 27.97 31.20
CA GLY A 868 -3.44 26.87 32.09
C GLY A 868 -4.70 26.09 31.68
N TRP A 869 -5.30 25.38 32.62
CA TRP A 869 -6.47 24.55 32.41
C TRP A 869 -7.67 25.33 31.85
N GLN A 870 -8.17 24.89 30.71
CA GLN A 870 -9.40 25.37 30.08
C GLN A 870 -10.39 24.23 29.89
N GLY A 871 -11.67 24.50 30.13
CA GLY A 871 -12.75 23.53 29.96
C GLY A 871 -14.03 23.92 30.68
N GLY A 872 -14.94 22.96 30.83
CA GLY A 872 -16.17 23.16 31.58
C GLY A 872 -16.75 21.88 32.15
N ASN A 873 -17.69 22.03 33.08
CA ASN A 873 -18.42 20.91 33.65
C ASN A 873 -19.69 20.62 32.86
N GLY A 874 -20.11 19.36 32.89
CA GLY A 874 -21.25 18.83 32.16
C GLY A 874 -22.40 18.38 33.06
N GLU A 875 -22.95 17.21 32.75
CA GLU A 875 -24.02 16.58 33.52
C GLU A 875 -23.60 16.27 34.96
N SER A 876 -24.56 16.33 35.89
CA SER A 876 -24.27 15.83 37.24
C SER A 876 -24.23 14.31 37.23
N ILE A 877 -23.37 13.69 38.03
CA ILE A 877 -23.31 12.22 38.11
C ILE A 877 -24.68 11.64 38.54
N GLN A 878 -25.44 12.38 39.36
CA GLN A 878 -26.81 11.99 39.73
C GLN A 878 -27.76 12.02 38.52
N ASP A 879 -27.72 13.04 37.67
CA ASP A 879 -28.54 13.10 36.44
C ASP A 879 -28.22 11.89 35.52
N ILE A 880 -26.94 11.51 35.42
CA ILE A 880 -26.50 10.34 34.64
C ILE A 880 -27.09 9.05 35.22
N VAL A 881 -27.01 8.86 36.55
CA VAL A 881 -27.58 7.70 37.25
C VAL A 881 -29.10 7.63 37.04
N ASP A 882 -29.80 8.75 37.20
CA ASP A 882 -31.25 8.83 37.00
C ASP A 882 -31.62 8.53 35.54
N GLY A 883 -30.82 9.01 34.58
CA GLY A 883 -30.96 8.70 33.16
C GLY A 883 -30.80 7.22 32.85
N ILE A 884 -29.75 6.57 33.39
CA ILE A 884 -29.53 5.12 33.25
C ILE A 884 -30.69 4.33 33.84
N ASN A 885 -31.15 4.70 35.04
CA ASN A 885 -32.28 4.04 35.71
C ASN A 885 -33.58 4.19 34.90
N ARG A 886 -33.84 5.39 34.38
CA ARG A 886 -35.00 5.65 33.53
C ARG A 886 -34.98 4.78 32.27
N PHE A 887 -33.81 4.63 31.64
CA PHE A 887 -33.68 3.80 30.44
C PHE A 887 -33.83 2.30 30.75
N THR A 888 -33.14 1.81 31.77
CA THR A 888 -33.09 0.37 32.12
C THR A 888 -34.40 -0.15 32.72
N ALA A 889 -35.27 0.74 33.21
CA ALA A 889 -36.62 0.38 33.67
C ALA A 889 -37.50 -0.25 32.56
N GLU A 890 -37.25 0.10 31.30
CA GLU A 890 -38.05 -0.35 30.15
C GLU A 890 -37.23 -1.16 29.13
N ASN A 891 -35.90 -1.09 29.17
CA ASN A 891 -35.02 -1.62 28.13
C ASN A 891 -33.99 -2.59 28.72
N PRO A 892 -34.12 -3.92 28.51
CA PRO A 892 -33.22 -4.93 29.06
C PRO A 892 -31.89 -5.01 28.30
N GLU A 893 -31.09 -3.96 28.38
CA GLU A 893 -29.86 -3.77 27.62
C GLU A 893 -28.61 -3.78 28.50
N LEU A 894 -27.45 -4.05 27.88
CA LEU A 894 -26.15 -3.95 28.54
C LEU A 894 -25.61 -2.52 28.41
N ILE A 895 -25.29 -1.87 29.52
CA ILE A 895 -24.65 -0.54 29.54
C ILE A 895 -23.28 -0.64 30.20
N ILE A 896 -22.27 -0.08 29.54
CA ILE A 896 -20.89 0.00 30.02
C ILE A 896 -20.55 1.47 30.24
N ILE A 897 -20.30 1.85 31.49
CA ILE A 897 -19.81 3.18 31.85
C ILE A 897 -18.33 3.07 32.19
N ASN A 898 -17.47 3.70 31.40
CA ASN A 898 -16.05 3.84 31.69
C ASN A 898 -15.81 5.16 32.42
N LEU A 899 -15.30 5.08 33.65
CA LEU A 899 -14.89 6.21 34.47
C LEU A 899 -13.37 6.38 34.37
N ASP A 900 -12.94 7.47 33.77
CA ASP A 900 -11.52 7.81 33.62
C ASP A 900 -11.29 9.32 33.70
N LEU A 901 -10.02 9.74 33.73
CA LEU A 901 -9.58 11.14 33.61
C LEU A 901 -10.31 12.11 34.56
N THR A 902 -10.42 11.73 35.84
CA THR A 902 -11.12 12.52 36.86
C THR A 902 -10.41 13.84 37.18
N LEU A 903 -11.15 14.91 37.49
CA LEU A 903 -10.57 16.21 37.85
C LEU A 903 -11.31 16.93 38.98
N ASP A 904 -10.59 17.32 40.04
CA ASP A 904 -11.07 18.26 41.06
C ASP A 904 -10.74 19.70 40.64
N THR A 905 -11.70 20.36 39.98
CA THR A 905 -11.53 21.70 39.40
C THR A 905 -11.36 22.78 40.48
N GLU A 906 -11.79 22.51 41.71
CA GLU A 906 -11.69 23.45 42.85
C GLU A 906 -10.35 23.33 43.60
N ASN A 907 -9.61 22.24 43.38
CA ASN A 907 -8.34 21.97 44.06
C ASN A 907 -7.16 21.84 43.07
N GLY A 908 -7.15 22.72 42.06
CA GLY A 908 -6.05 22.82 41.10
C GLY A 908 -6.03 21.68 40.07
N TYR A 909 -7.21 21.22 39.62
CA TYR A 909 -7.38 20.23 38.56
C TYR A 909 -6.65 18.91 38.85
N LYS A 910 -6.62 18.48 40.12
CA LYS A 910 -5.96 17.24 40.51
C LYS A 910 -6.84 16.03 40.21
N PRO A 911 -6.26 14.87 39.88
CA PRO A 911 -6.99 13.62 39.87
C PRO A 911 -7.67 13.34 41.21
N PHE A 912 -8.80 12.62 41.19
CA PHE A 912 -9.53 12.27 42.41
C PHE A 912 -8.67 11.43 43.36
N ASN A 913 -8.77 11.74 44.65
CA ASN A 913 -8.28 10.88 45.73
C ASN A 913 -9.27 9.75 46.05
N ASP A 914 -8.88 8.83 46.93
CA ASP A 914 -9.69 7.65 47.28
C ASP A 914 -11.07 8.00 47.88
N GLU A 915 -11.19 9.09 48.64
CA GLU A 915 -12.48 9.53 49.20
C GLU A 915 -13.41 10.05 48.10
N GLN A 916 -12.87 10.83 47.15
CA GLN A 916 -13.62 11.36 46.00
C GLN A 916 -14.09 10.24 45.08
N TRP A 917 -13.22 9.27 44.80
CA TRP A 917 -13.59 8.03 44.10
C TRP A 917 -14.69 7.27 44.84
N SER A 918 -14.55 7.08 46.16
CA SER A 918 -15.54 6.39 46.97
C SER A 918 -16.91 7.08 46.89
N LYS A 919 -16.97 8.41 46.95
CA LYS A 919 -18.23 9.17 46.81
C LYS A 919 -18.83 9.06 45.41
N THR A 920 -18.00 9.03 44.37
CA THR A 920 -18.47 8.78 42.99
C THR A 920 -19.06 7.38 42.87
N PHE A 921 -18.43 6.37 43.49
CA PHE A 921 -18.98 5.02 43.55
C PHE A 921 -20.30 4.96 44.33
N ASP A 922 -20.43 5.69 45.44
CA ASP A 922 -21.68 5.76 46.20
C ASP A 922 -22.85 6.32 45.36
N LEU A 923 -22.58 7.29 44.48
CA LEU A 923 -23.59 7.79 43.53
C LEU A 923 -23.96 6.73 42.49
N PHE A 924 -22.97 6.09 41.85
CA PHE A 924 -23.22 5.06 40.85
C PHE A 924 -23.90 3.81 41.42
N GLU A 925 -23.70 3.49 42.71
CA GLU A 925 -24.46 2.44 43.41
C GLU A 925 -25.97 2.71 43.46
N GLY A 926 -26.42 3.94 43.15
CA GLY A 926 -27.82 4.28 42.90
C GLY A 926 -28.40 3.71 41.60
N VAL A 927 -27.58 3.12 40.72
CA VAL A 927 -28.07 2.45 39.50
C VAL A 927 -28.75 1.12 39.84
N THR A 928 -30.03 0.97 39.48
CA THR A 928 -30.90 -0.14 39.90
C THR A 928 -30.54 -1.50 39.28
N HIS A 929 -29.89 -1.49 38.12
CA HIS A 929 -29.53 -2.69 37.35
C HIS A 929 -28.02 -2.96 37.33
N LEU A 930 -27.28 -2.56 38.38
CA LEU A 930 -25.85 -2.87 38.49
C LEU A 930 -25.59 -4.38 38.55
N ARG A 931 -24.69 -4.82 37.69
CA ARG A 931 -24.33 -6.24 37.56
C ARG A 931 -23.07 -6.54 38.37
N GLY A 932 -23.26 -6.89 39.64
CA GLY A 932 -22.19 -7.33 40.53
C GLY A 932 -21.81 -8.81 40.42
N GLY A 933 -20.63 -9.15 40.94
CA GLY A 933 -20.18 -10.54 41.12
C GLY A 933 -19.66 -11.22 39.84
N LEU A 934 -19.31 -10.46 38.79
CA LEU A 934 -18.67 -11.03 37.61
C LEU A 934 -17.16 -11.21 37.86
N GLU A 935 -16.66 -12.40 37.54
CA GLU A 935 -15.24 -12.75 37.70
C GLU A 935 -14.51 -12.85 36.35
N GLY A 936 -13.21 -12.54 36.37
CA GLY A 936 -12.31 -12.66 35.21
C GLY A 936 -12.36 -11.48 34.24
N ASP A 937 -11.98 -11.72 32.99
CA ASP A 937 -12.12 -10.77 31.89
C ASP A 937 -13.60 -10.65 31.50
N LEU A 938 -14.17 -9.47 31.74
CA LEU A 938 -15.58 -9.18 31.46
C LEU A 938 -15.89 -9.14 29.96
N SER A 939 -14.91 -8.84 29.10
CA SER A 939 -15.06 -8.82 27.66
C SER A 939 -15.21 -10.24 27.05
N GLU A 940 -14.80 -11.26 27.80
CA GLU A 940 -14.92 -12.69 27.44
C GLU A 940 -16.29 -13.29 27.79
N LYS A 941 -17.10 -12.60 28.61
CA LYS A 941 -18.46 -13.02 28.97
C LYS A 941 -19.38 -12.94 27.75
N LYS A 942 -20.35 -13.84 27.67
CA LYS A 942 -21.35 -13.83 26.60
C LYS A 942 -22.39 -12.74 26.84
N MET A 943 -23.01 -12.24 25.78
CA MET A 943 -24.14 -11.31 25.92
C MET A 943 -25.27 -11.87 26.79
N ASN A 944 -25.53 -13.18 26.70
CA ASN A 944 -26.52 -13.86 27.55
C ASN A 944 -26.17 -13.84 29.04
N ASP A 945 -24.89 -13.72 29.41
CA ASP A 945 -24.47 -13.58 30.82
C ASP A 945 -24.86 -12.20 31.40
N TYR A 946 -25.08 -11.22 30.53
CA TYR A 946 -25.49 -9.86 30.88
C TYR A 946 -27.01 -9.68 30.80
N ILE A 947 -27.62 -9.99 29.65
CA ILE A 947 -29.03 -9.65 29.36
C ILE A 947 -29.90 -10.85 28.94
N GLY A 948 -29.36 -12.07 28.98
CA GLY A 948 -30.06 -13.29 28.55
C GLY A 948 -31.27 -13.68 29.42
N ASN A 949 -31.37 -13.15 30.63
CA ASN A 949 -32.51 -13.33 31.53
C ASN A 949 -33.66 -12.33 31.28
N GLY A 950 -33.53 -11.46 30.28
CA GLY A 950 -34.52 -10.42 29.97
C GLY A 950 -34.50 -9.23 30.94
N GLN A 951 -33.44 -9.04 31.71
CA GLN A 951 -33.22 -7.87 32.56
C GLN A 951 -32.06 -7.02 32.05
N ALA A 952 -32.11 -5.72 32.31
CA ALA A 952 -30.99 -4.83 32.01
C ALA A 952 -29.77 -5.16 32.90
N SER A 953 -28.59 -4.83 32.40
CA SER A 953 -27.32 -5.04 33.10
C SER A 953 -26.41 -3.84 32.90
N VAL A 954 -25.99 -3.20 33.98
CA VAL A 954 -25.05 -2.08 33.95
C VAL A 954 -23.75 -2.49 34.62
N ILE A 955 -22.63 -2.25 33.96
CA ILE A 955 -21.30 -2.38 34.56
C ILE A 955 -20.58 -1.03 34.52
N ILE A 956 -19.90 -0.72 35.62
CA ILE A 956 -19.05 0.46 35.72
C ILE A 956 -17.60 -0.01 35.70
N LEU A 957 -16.80 0.54 34.80
CA LEU A 957 -15.36 0.32 34.73
C LEU A 957 -14.68 1.56 35.30
N SER A 958 -13.66 1.39 36.14
CA SER A 958 -12.94 2.52 36.74
C SER A 958 -11.43 2.36 36.62
N SER A 959 -10.76 3.45 36.23
CA SER A 959 -9.30 3.52 36.17
C SER A 959 -8.63 3.79 37.52
N GLY A 960 -9.40 4.19 38.54
CA GLY A 960 -8.91 4.57 39.87
C GLY A 960 -9.81 4.13 41.03
N GLY A 961 -9.41 4.46 42.25
CA GLY A 961 -10.15 4.11 43.47
C GLY A 961 -10.19 2.61 43.82
N ALA A 962 -10.72 2.30 45.00
CA ALA A 962 -10.96 0.92 45.43
C ALA A 962 -12.28 0.41 44.83
N THR A 963 -12.19 -0.29 43.71
CA THR A 963 -13.35 -0.84 42.97
C THR A 963 -14.20 -1.79 43.83
N ARG A 964 -15.49 -1.92 43.50
CA ARG A 964 -16.48 -2.73 44.24
C ARG A 964 -17.13 -3.78 43.33
N PRO A 965 -16.43 -4.86 42.92
CA PRO A 965 -16.94 -5.83 41.95
C PRO A 965 -18.27 -6.50 42.35
N ASP A 966 -18.47 -6.79 43.64
CA ASP A 966 -19.74 -7.34 44.17
C ASP A 966 -20.93 -6.39 44.00
N LYS A 967 -20.65 -5.10 43.76
CA LYS A 967 -21.63 -4.03 43.51
C LYS A 967 -21.68 -3.61 42.05
N GLY A 968 -20.94 -4.26 41.15
CA GLY A 968 -20.95 -3.95 39.71
C GLY A 968 -19.99 -2.85 39.27
N ILE A 969 -19.04 -2.47 40.14
CA ILE A 969 -17.98 -1.50 39.85
C ILE A 969 -16.64 -2.25 39.76
N TYR A 970 -16.08 -2.32 38.56
CA TYR A 970 -14.92 -3.13 38.22
C TYR A 970 -13.72 -2.28 37.83
N SER A 971 -12.53 -2.83 37.98
CA SER A 971 -11.32 -2.19 37.46
C SER A 971 -11.26 -2.31 35.94
N THR A 972 -10.73 -1.30 35.25
CA THR A 972 -10.36 -1.42 33.83
C THR A 972 -9.43 -2.59 33.55
N ARG A 973 -8.66 -3.08 34.54
CA ARG A 973 -7.84 -4.31 34.41
C ARG A 973 -8.67 -5.59 34.21
N GLN A 974 -9.92 -5.61 34.67
CA GLN A 974 -10.86 -6.72 34.43
C GLN A 974 -11.59 -6.57 33.08
N PHE A 975 -11.27 -5.53 32.31
CA PHE A 975 -11.82 -5.27 30.99
C PHE A 975 -10.70 -4.85 30.03
N PRO A 976 -9.81 -5.79 29.62
CA PRO A 976 -8.74 -5.49 28.67
C PRO A 976 -9.30 -4.94 27.36
N ARG A 977 -8.84 -3.75 26.99
CA ARG A 977 -9.28 -3.07 25.76
C ARG A 977 -8.12 -2.39 25.05
N PHE A 978 -8.26 -2.24 23.74
CA PHE A 978 -7.43 -1.34 22.94
C PHE A 978 -8.21 -0.05 22.68
N ASP A 979 -7.62 1.08 23.04
CA ASP A 979 -8.22 2.41 22.97
C ASP A 979 -7.11 3.44 22.71
N SER A 980 -7.10 4.07 21.53
CA SER A 980 -6.01 4.94 21.11
C SER A 980 -6.44 5.95 20.04
N TYR A 981 -6.31 7.23 20.37
CA TYR A 981 -6.63 8.35 19.48
C TYR A 981 -5.60 8.53 18.36
N SER A 982 -6.05 9.09 17.24
CA SER A 982 -5.18 9.39 16.09
C SER A 982 -4.35 10.67 16.27
N ASN A 983 -4.70 11.53 17.24
CA ASN A 983 -4.00 12.79 17.51
C ASN A 983 -3.92 13.71 16.29
N THR A 984 -5.00 13.79 15.51
CA THR A 984 -5.07 14.59 14.26
C THR A 984 -6.44 15.23 14.10
N ASP A 985 -6.49 16.41 13.47
CA ASP A 985 -7.70 17.11 13.03
C ASP A 985 -8.02 16.85 11.54
N VAL A 986 -7.28 15.94 10.89
CA VAL A 986 -7.48 15.57 9.47
C VAL A 986 -8.28 14.26 9.38
N VAL A 987 -9.46 14.32 8.76
CA VAL A 987 -10.40 13.19 8.68
C VAL A 987 -9.85 11.95 7.98
N SER A 988 -9.12 12.12 6.86
CA SER A 988 -8.53 10.99 6.14
C SER A 988 -7.44 10.32 6.99
N THR A 989 -6.56 11.11 7.60
CA THR A 989 -5.52 10.62 8.52
C THR A 989 -6.11 9.87 9.70
N MET A 990 -7.17 10.40 10.33
CA MET A 990 -7.86 9.72 11.42
C MET A 990 -8.48 8.39 10.95
N ALA A 991 -9.19 8.41 9.82
CA ALA A 991 -9.83 7.22 9.27
C ALA A 991 -8.83 6.10 8.99
N ASP A 992 -7.72 6.41 8.32
CA ASP A 992 -6.71 5.43 7.96
C ASP A 992 -5.95 4.90 9.17
N ASP A 993 -5.61 5.76 10.13
CA ASP A 993 -4.97 5.37 11.39
C ASP A 993 -5.88 4.43 12.21
N GLN A 994 -7.17 4.76 12.36
CA GLN A 994 -8.11 3.90 13.09
C GLN A 994 -8.32 2.55 12.39
N ILE A 995 -8.42 2.52 11.06
CA ILE A 995 -8.52 1.27 10.29
C ILE A 995 -7.24 0.43 10.43
N ALA A 996 -6.08 1.06 10.40
CA ALA A 996 -4.80 0.38 10.60
C ALA A 996 -4.70 -0.21 12.03
N LYS A 997 -5.08 0.57 13.05
CA LYS A 997 -5.14 0.10 14.44
C LYS A 997 -6.11 -1.06 14.61
N LEU A 998 -7.27 -1.01 13.95
CA LEU A 998 -8.23 -2.11 13.95
C LEU A 998 -7.60 -3.39 13.39
N LYS A 999 -7.03 -3.34 12.17
CA LYS A 999 -6.34 -4.48 11.54
C LYS A 999 -5.15 -4.97 12.38
N GLY A 1000 -4.44 -4.05 13.03
CA GLY A 1000 -3.30 -4.34 13.90
C GLY A 1000 -3.66 -5.13 15.15
N ASN A 1001 -4.87 -4.94 15.67
CA ASN A 1001 -5.32 -5.46 16.97
C ASN A 1001 -6.51 -6.44 16.89
N ARG A 1002 -7.11 -6.63 15.71
CA ARG A 1002 -8.26 -7.53 15.49
C ARG A 1002 -7.98 -8.53 14.36
N ASN A 1003 -7.90 -9.79 14.76
CA ASN A 1003 -7.94 -10.98 13.92
C ASN A 1003 -8.71 -12.06 14.68
N ILE A 1004 -10.01 -12.15 14.44
CA ILE A 1004 -10.99 -12.92 15.20
C ILE A 1004 -11.07 -14.33 14.60
N VAL A 1005 -10.09 -15.18 14.90
CA VAL A 1005 -9.99 -16.53 14.37
C VAL A 1005 -9.86 -17.58 15.49
N ALA A 1006 -10.21 -18.83 15.18
CA ALA A 1006 -10.10 -19.92 16.14
C ALA A 1006 -8.64 -20.27 16.50
N ASN A 1007 -7.69 -20.02 15.58
CA ASN A 1007 -6.28 -20.29 15.79
C ASN A 1007 -5.65 -19.31 16.78
N ASP A 1008 -5.26 -19.81 17.96
CA ASP A 1008 -4.65 -19.02 19.03
C ASP A 1008 -3.38 -18.28 18.62
N ALA A 1009 -2.57 -18.83 17.70
CA ALA A 1009 -1.31 -18.22 17.27
C ALA A 1009 -1.51 -17.00 16.35
N GLU A 1010 -2.64 -16.95 15.64
CA GLU A 1010 -2.99 -15.86 14.72
C GLU A 1010 -3.97 -14.86 15.37
N ARG A 1011 -4.66 -15.28 16.43
CA ARG A 1011 -5.77 -14.54 17.02
C ARG A 1011 -5.28 -13.26 17.71
N LYS A 1012 -5.83 -12.12 17.27
CA LYS A 1012 -5.77 -10.84 17.97
C LYS A 1012 -7.19 -10.46 18.33
N ASP A 1013 -7.59 -10.66 19.57
CA ASP A 1013 -9.01 -10.63 19.94
C ASP A 1013 -9.21 -9.84 21.24
N VAL A 1014 -8.76 -8.58 21.22
CA VAL A 1014 -8.96 -7.61 22.30
C VAL A 1014 -10.27 -6.85 22.08
N PHE A 1015 -10.95 -6.41 23.15
CA PHE A 1015 -12.08 -5.48 23.03
C PHE A 1015 -11.58 -4.17 22.40
N HIS A 1016 -12.07 -3.81 21.22
CA HIS A 1016 -11.49 -2.71 20.43
C HIS A 1016 -12.43 -1.50 20.42
N VAL A 1017 -11.95 -0.39 21.00
CA VAL A 1017 -12.59 0.92 20.92
C VAL A 1017 -12.08 1.61 19.65
N PHE A 1018 -12.96 1.80 18.66
CA PHE A 1018 -12.63 2.41 17.38
C PHE A 1018 -12.87 3.91 17.48
N SER A 1019 -11.81 4.65 17.79
CA SER A 1019 -11.88 6.06 18.16
C SER A 1019 -12.01 6.95 16.94
N TRP A 1020 -13.24 7.07 16.45
CA TRP A 1020 -13.60 7.90 15.31
C TRP A 1020 -13.81 9.37 15.73
N THR A 1021 -12.78 9.93 16.36
CA THR A 1021 -12.76 11.26 16.96
C THR A 1021 -11.57 12.05 16.44
N LEU A 1022 -11.76 13.35 16.19
CA LEU A 1022 -10.70 14.26 15.73
C LEU A 1022 -10.11 15.00 16.94
N THR A 1023 -8.78 15.14 16.95
CA THR A 1023 -8.06 15.83 18.03
C THR A 1023 -7.84 17.29 17.65
N LEU A 1024 -8.49 18.19 18.38
CA LEU A 1024 -8.61 19.60 18.02
C LEU A 1024 -7.29 20.35 18.24
N THR A 1025 -6.55 20.64 17.17
CA THR A 1025 -5.40 21.57 17.22
C THR A 1025 -5.77 23.00 16.79
N ARG A 1026 -6.91 23.19 16.12
CA ARG A 1026 -7.42 24.47 15.57
C ARG A 1026 -8.75 24.92 16.18
N VAL A 1027 -8.89 24.81 17.50
CA VAL A 1027 -10.16 25.08 18.21
C VAL A 1027 -10.66 26.53 18.10
N LEU A 1028 -9.81 27.47 17.67
CA LEU A 1028 -10.18 28.86 17.40
C LEU A 1028 -10.88 29.05 16.05
N GLU A 1029 -10.75 28.10 15.12
CA GLU A 1029 -11.28 28.20 13.75
C GLU A 1029 -12.55 27.36 13.53
N ARG A 1030 -12.73 26.26 14.28
CA ARG A 1030 -13.86 25.32 14.15
C ARG A 1030 -14.31 24.76 15.49
N THR A 1031 -15.62 24.55 15.65
CA THR A 1031 -16.20 23.88 16.83
C THR A 1031 -15.96 22.37 16.79
N ILE A 1032 -16.09 21.67 17.93
CA ILE A 1032 -16.03 20.18 17.96
C ILE A 1032 -17.10 19.60 17.02
N ALA A 1033 -18.29 20.19 17.03
CA ALA A 1033 -19.39 19.80 16.15
C ALA A 1033 -19.04 19.94 14.66
N ASP A 1034 -18.33 20.99 14.26
CA ASP A 1034 -17.89 21.16 12.87
C ASP A 1034 -16.93 20.04 12.43
N GLN A 1035 -16.12 19.52 13.33
CA GLN A 1035 -15.19 18.44 12.98
C GLN A 1035 -15.89 17.08 13.00
N SER A 1036 -16.60 16.78 14.09
CA SER A 1036 -17.17 15.46 14.30
C SER A 1036 -18.42 15.22 13.44
N ILE A 1037 -19.31 16.21 13.32
CA ILE A 1037 -20.54 16.08 12.53
C ILE A 1037 -20.27 16.33 11.04
N GLU A 1038 -19.59 17.43 10.69
CA GLU A 1038 -19.47 17.83 9.27
C GLU A 1038 -18.33 17.11 8.52
N LEU A 1039 -17.27 16.66 9.20
CA LEU A 1039 -16.15 15.99 8.55
C LEU A 1039 -16.14 14.48 8.81
N ALA A 1040 -16.19 14.07 10.07
CA ALA A 1040 -15.94 12.69 10.46
C ALA A 1040 -17.16 11.76 10.34
N TYR A 1041 -18.39 12.26 10.52
CA TYR A 1041 -19.59 11.42 10.61
C TYR A 1041 -19.82 10.52 9.39
N ASP A 1042 -19.86 11.08 8.19
CA ASP A 1042 -20.21 10.34 6.98
C ASP A 1042 -19.15 9.32 6.52
N PRO A 1043 -17.83 9.62 6.60
CA PRO A 1043 -16.79 8.63 6.37
C PRO A 1043 -16.90 7.35 7.19
N LEU A 1044 -17.55 7.36 8.35
CA LEU A 1044 -17.79 6.15 9.13
C LEU A 1044 -18.59 5.10 8.31
N PHE A 1045 -19.55 5.54 7.49
CA PHE A 1045 -20.49 4.66 6.79
C PHE A 1045 -19.95 4.08 5.49
N TRP A 1046 -19.08 4.79 4.77
CA TRP A 1046 -18.53 4.31 3.50
C TRP A 1046 -17.07 3.85 3.62
N ARG A 1047 -16.25 4.53 4.44
CA ARG A 1047 -14.81 4.21 4.56
C ARG A 1047 -14.57 3.15 5.63
N ALA A 1048 -15.10 3.37 6.84
CA ALA A 1048 -14.86 2.43 7.94
C ALA A 1048 -15.62 1.12 7.72
N TYR A 1049 -16.92 1.19 7.37
CA TYR A 1049 -17.73 -0.03 7.13
C TYR A 1049 -17.11 -0.93 6.05
N HIS A 1050 -16.67 -0.35 4.93
CA HIS A 1050 -16.01 -1.09 3.84
C HIS A 1050 -14.69 -1.74 4.27
N ALA A 1051 -13.99 -1.17 5.26
CA ALA A 1051 -12.77 -1.76 5.79
C ALA A 1051 -13.02 -2.90 6.80
N PHE A 1052 -14.24 -3.06 7.30
CA PHE A 1052 -14.58 -4.10 8.26
C PHE A 1052 -14.76 -5.44 7.55
N THR A 1053 -14.27 -6.50 8.18
CA THR A 1053 -14.41 -7.88 7.68
C THR A 1053 -15.00 -8.77 8.77
N PRO A 1054 -15.48 -9.98 8.44
CA PRO A 1054 -15.92 -10.95 9.46
C PRO A 1054 -14.85 -11.27 10.52
N PHE A 1055 -13.56 -11.06 10.21
CA PHE A 1055 -12.43 -11.36 11.08
C PHE A 1055 -11.85 -10.12 11.76
N SER A 1056 -12.21 -8.92 11.31
CA SER A 1056 -11.65 -7.67 11.82
C SER A 1056 -12.71 -6.57 11.76
N TYR A 1057 -13.42 -6.41 12.88
CA TYR A 1057 -14.40 -5.36 13.11
C TYR A 1057 -14.33 -4.90 14.58
N PRO A 1058 -14.71 -3.64 14.88
CA PRO A 1058 -14.56 -3.07 16.21
C PRO A 1058 -15.63 -3.55 17.19
N SER A 1059 -15.35 -3.44 18.49
CA SER A 1059 -16.33 -3.68 19.54
C SER A 1059 -17.15 -2.41 19.83
N VAL A 1060 -16.56 -1.23 19.69
CA VAL A 1060 -17.24 0.06 19.90
C VAL A 1060 -16.97 1.01 18.74
N LEU A 1061 -18.02 1.57 18.14
CA LEU A 1061 -17.95 2.74 17.25
C LEU A 1061 -17.97 3.99 18.12
N TYR A 1062 -16.79 4.50 18.46
CA TYR A 1062 -16.61 5.52 19.50
C TYR A 1062 -16.48 6.91 18.89
N MET A 1063 -17.42 7.81 19.21
CA MET A 1063 -17.53 9.11 18.53
C MET A 1063 -18.16 10.20 19.40
N ASP A 1064 -17.98 11.45 18.95
CA ASP A 1064 -18.71 12.62 19.45
C ASP A 1064 -20.09 12.75 18.78
N PHE A 1065 -21.00 13.48 19.43
CA PHE A 1065 -22.33 13.84 18.95
C PHE A 1065 -23.16 12.67 18.41
N ILE A 1066 -23.29 11.61 19.21
CA ILE A 1066 -24.00 10.40 18.81
C ILE A 1066 -25.45 10.71 18.36
N GLY A 1067 -25.75 10.32 17.11
CA GLY A 1067 -27.06 10.54 16.47
C GLY A 1067 -27.31 11.92 15.87
N SER A 1068 -26.41 12.89 16.05
CA SER A 1068 -26.52 14.20 15.41
C SER A 1068 -25.86 14.14 14.03
N ALA A 1069 -26.63 13.79 13.00
CA ALA A 1069 -26.14 13.79 11.63
C ALA A 1069 -25.96 15.22 11.06
N GLU A 1070 -26.58 16.22 11.67
CA GLU A 1070 -26.48 17.63 11.28
C GLU A 1070 -26.20 18.53 12.50
N LYS A 1071 -25.45 19.62 12.31
CA LYS A 1071 -25.08 20.52 13.41
C LYS A 1071 -26.28 21.12 14.18
N ASN A 1072 -27.40 21.30 13.50
CA ASN A 1072 -28.62 21.88 14.09
C ASN A 1072 -29.54 20.84 14.73
N THR A 1073 -29.28 19.55 14.61
CA THR A 1073 -30.07 18.49 15.25
C THR A 1073 -29.57 18.26 16.68
N LYS A 1074 -30.11 19.00 17.64
CA LYS A 1074 -29.63 19.00 19.04
C LYS A 1074 -30.54 18.30 20.04
N SER A 1075 -31.73 17.86 19.61
CA SER A 1075 -32.70 17.19 20.47
C SER A 1075 -32.95 15.76 20.03
N PHE A 1076 -33.48 14.92 20.94
CA PHE A 1076 -33.81 13.54 20.60
C PHE A 1076 -34.73 13.45 19.38
N ASP A 1077 -35.79 14.26 19.28
CA ASP A 1077 -36.74 14.14 18.17
C ASP A 1077 -36.15 14.53 16.79
N GLN A 1078 -35.04 15.28 16.77
CA GLN A 1078 -34.36 15.73 15.56
C GLN A 1078 -33.20 14.82 15.12
N THR A 1079 -32.68 13.97 16.00
CA THR A 1079 -31.51 13.11 15.73
C THR A 1079 -31.87 11.81 15.00
N THR A 1080 -30.90 11.15 14.35
CA THR A 1080 -31.11 9.94 13.51
C THR A 1080 -30.42 8.70 14.07
N GLY A 1081 -30.98 7.51 13.80
CA GLY A 1081 -30.49 6.23 14.33
C GLY A 1081 -29.41 5.55 13.48
N GLU A 1082 -28.73 6.27 12.58
CA GLU A 1082 -27.86 5.69 11.55
C GLU A 1082 -26.69 4.89 12.12
N VAL A 1083 -26.00 5.40 13.14
CA VAL A 1083 -24.86 4.69 13.78
C VAL A 1083 -25.31 3.39 14.43
N THR A 1084 -26.52 3.38 15.01
CA THR A 1084 -27.13 2.18 15.59
C THR A 1084 -27.50 1.18 14.51
N ALA A 1085 -28.06 1.64 13.39
CA ALA A 1085 -28.34 0.79 12.24
C ALA A 1085 -27.05 0.17 11.68
N MET A 1086 -25.95 0.93 11.62
CA MET A 1086 -24.63 0.44 11.21
C MET A 1086 -24.06 -0.59 12.19
N ALA A 1087 -24.14 -0.35 13.51
CA ALA A 1087 -23.72 -1.34 14.50
C ALA A 1087 -24.55 -2.63 14.39
N MET A 1088 -25.85 -2.53 14.13
CA MET A 1088 -26.69 -3.68 13.81
C MET A 1088 -26.25 -4.37 12.53
N ALA A 1089 -25.91 -3.62 11.46
CA ALA A 1089 -25.39 -4.19 10.22
C ALA A 1089 -24.10 -4.99 10.44
N VAL A 1090 -23.14 -4.45 11.21
CA VAL A 1090 -21.90 -5.16 11.59
C VAL A 1090 -22.22 -6.46 12.32
N ASN A 1091 -23.11 -6.41 13.32
CA ASN A 1091 -23.46 -7.61 14.09
C ASN A 1091 -24.25 -8.64 13.28
N MET A 1092 -25.25 -8.20 12.54
CA MET A 1092 -26.21 -9.07 11.87
C MET A 1092 -25.62 -9.67 10.60
N GLN A 1093 -24.72 -8.98 9.91
CA GLN A 1093 -24.13 -9.41 8.64
C GLN A 1093 -22.65 -9.77 8.76
N LEU A 1094 -21.76 -8.83 9.11
CA LEU A 1094 -20.30 -9.07 9.08
C LEU A 1094 -19.87 -10.10 10.13
N ALA A 1095 -20.19 -9.87 11.40
CA ALA A 1095 -19.82 -10.75 12.50
C ALA A 1095 -20.48 -12.14 12.38
N SER A 1096 -21.70 -12.21 11.84
CA SER A 1096 -22.44 -13.46 11.64
C SER A 1096 -21.81 -14.39 10.59
N GLN A 1097 -20.93 -13.88 9.72
CA GLN A 1097 -20.18 -14.70 8.77
C GLN A 1097 -19.02 -15.46 9.43
N ASN A 1098 -18.63 -15.09 10.66
CA ASN A 1098 -17.49 -15.69 11.34
C ASN A 1098 -17.90 -16.85 12.27
N CYS A 1099 -17.56 -18.08 11.89
CA CYS A 1099 -17.92 -19.29 12.63
C CYS A 1099 -17.30 -19.36 14.04
N TYR A 1100 -16.15 -18.72 14.28
CA TYR A 1100 -15.52 -18.70 15.61
C TYR A 1100 -16.36 -17.92 16.63
N VAL A 1101 -17.08 -16.89 16.18
CA VAL A 1101 -17.96 -16.08 17.02
C VAL A 1101 -19.43 -16.53 16.96
N GLY A 1102 -19.68 -17.78 16.52
CA GLY A 1102 -21.03 -18.36 16.44
C GLY A 1102 -21.72 -18.20 15.08
N GLY A 1103 -20.99 -17.94 14.00
CA GLY A 1103 -21.51 -17.92 12.63
C GLY A 1103 -22.13 -19.25 12.21
N GLY A 1104 -23.29 -19.19 11.57
CA GLY A 1104 -24.16 -20.34 11.25
C GLY A 1104 -25.67 -20.03 11.29
N SER A 1105 -26.04 -18.81 11.66
CA SER A 1105 -27.42 -18.27 11.64
C SER A 1105 -27.80 -17.54 10.34
N ILE A 1106 -26.92 -17.57 9.34
CA ILE A 1106 -27.17 -17.04 7.99
C ILE A 1106 -26.97 -18.19 7.01
N VAL A 1107 -28.01 -18.64 6.33
CA VAL A 1107 -27.92 -19.50 5.15
C VAL A 1107 -27.87 -18.59 3.93
N VAL A 1108 -26.66 -18.28 3.47
CA VAL A 1108 -26.47 -17.61 2.17
C VAL A 1108 -27.03 -18.55 1.09
N SER A 1109 -28.04 -18.08 0.36
CA SER A 1109 -28.76 -18.83 -0.68
C SER A 1109 -27.80 -19.53 -1.65
N LYS A 1110 -27.79 -20.87 -1.63
CA LYS A 1110 -27.08 -21.75 -2.57
C LYS A 1110 -27.75 -21.77 -3.94
N LYS A 1111 -27.66 -20.69 -4.72
CA LYS A 1111 -27.85 -20.79 -6.19
C LYS A 1111 -26.76 -20.01 -6.92
N PRO A 1112 -25.95 -20.67 -7.78
CA PRO A 1112 -25.03 -19.95 -8.65
C PRO A 1112 -25.82 -19.04 -9.60
N PRO A 1113 -25.23 -17.92 -10.05
CA PRO A 1113 -25.87 -17.06 -11.05
C PRO A 1113 -26.18 -17.91 -12.28
N LEU A 1114 -27.45 -17.90 -12.70
CA LEU A 1114 -27.85 -18.47 -13.97
C LEU A 1114 -27.10 -17.71 -15.06
N GLU A 1115 -26.18 -18.39 -15.75
CA GLU A 1115 -25.73 -17.97 -17.07
C GLU A 1115 -26.99 -17.73 -17.93
N HIS A 1116 -27.26 -16.48 -18.27
CA HIS A 1116 -28.15 -16.17 -19.38
C HIS A 1116 -27.45 -16.62 -20.66
N ARG A 1117 -27.60 -17.90 -21.01
CA ARG A 1117 -27.43 -18.37 -22.39
C ARG A 1117 -28.46 -17.65 -23.24
N SER A 1118 -28.00 -16.85 -24.19
CA SER A 1118 -28.82 -16.28 -25.25
C SER A 1118 -29.30 -17.40 -26.19
N GLU A 1119 -30.41 -18.05 -25.85
CA GLU A 1119 -31.15 -18.85 -26.83
C GLU A 1119 -31.96 -17.92 -27.73
N ALA A 1120 -31.31 -17.35 -28.75
CA ALA A 1120 -31.98 -16.75 -29.88
C ALA A 1120 -32.48 -17.85 -30.84
N ALA A 1121 -33.63 -18.44 -30.51
CA ALA A 1121 -34.41 -19.21 -31.48
C ALA A 1121 -35.13 -18.23 -32.43
N ARG A 1122 -34.63 -18.10 -33.67
CA ARG A 1122 -35.41 -17.53 -34.78
C ARG A 1122 -36.50 -18.52 -35.19
N PRO A 1123 -37.70 -18.05 -35.55
CA PRO A 1123 -38.13 -18.30 -36.91
C PRO A 1123 -38.86 -17.13 -37.61
N HIS A 1124 -38.60 -17.05 -38.91
CA HIS A 1124 -39.44 -16.57 -40.01
C HIS A 1124 -40.10 -15.18 -39.96
N LEU A 1125 -39.62 -14.28 -40.84
CA LEU A 1125 -40.44 -13.80 -41.96
C LEU A 1125 -39.57 -13.15 -43.06
N MET A 1126 -39.84 -13.59 -44.30
CA MET A 1126 -39.31 -13.08 -45.57
C MET A 1126 -40.03 -11.80 -46.00
N SER A 1127 -39.34 -11.00 -46.83
CA SER A 1127 -39.86 -10.01 -47.81
C SER A 1127 -40.39 -8.68 -47.20
N SER A 1128 -40.07 -7.45 -47.65
CA SER A 1128 -39.75 -6.93 -48.99
C SER A 1128 -38.93 -5.61 -48.96
N LYS A 1129 -38.38 -5.27 -50.13
CA LYS A 1129 -37.45 -4.18 -50.49
C LYS A 1129 -37.92 -2.71 -50.28
N SER A 1130 -36.89 -1.85 -50.20
CA SER A 1130 -36.67 -0.55 -50.88
C SER A 1130 -37.05 0.79 -50.23
N THR A 1131 -36.18 1.77 -50.51
CA THR A 1131 -36.24 3.24 -50.33
C THR A 1131 -36.20 3.71 -48.86
N VAL A 1132 -35.22 4.50 -48.40
CA VAL A 1132 -34.89 5.86 -48.86
C VAL A 1132 -33.40 6.17 -48.66
N SER A 1133 -32.69 6.35 -49.77
CA SER A 1133 -31.38 7.00 -49.87
C SER A 1133 -31.62 8.35 -50.52
N PHE A 1134 -32.10 9.37 -49.78
CA PHE A 1134 -32.31 10.72 -50.32
C PHE A 1134 -32.64 11.75 -49.21
N LEU A 1135 -31.83 11.92 -48.15
CA LEU A 1135 -32.05 13.06 -47.23
C LEU A 1135 -30.88 13.49 -46.32
N LEU A 1136 -29.76 12.76 -46.25
CA LEU A 1136 -28.61 13.14 -45.41
C LEU A 1136 -27.52 13.95 -46.12
N SER A 1137 -27.68 14.25 -47.42
CA SER A 1137 -26.77 15.11 -48.19
C SER A 1137 -27.10 16.61 -48.14
N LEU A 1138 -28.01 17.04 -47.25
CA LEU A 1138 -28.48 18.44 -47.18
C LEU A 1138 -28.29 19.15 -45.82
N ILE A 1139 -27.79 18.48 -44.78
CA ILE A 1139 -27.57 19.10 -43.46
C ILE A 1139 -26.09 19.49 -43.23
N PHE A 1140 -25.16 18.93 -44.00
CA PHE A 1140 -23.73 19.27 -43.94
C PHE A 1140 -23.34 20.59 -44.65
N LEU A 1141 -24.30 21.33 -45.22
CA LEU A 1141 -24.04 22.61 -45.90
C LEU A 1141 -24.53 23.86 -45.15
N TYR A 1142 -25.13 23.75 -43.95
CA TYR A 1142 -25.72 24.92 -43.25
C TYR A 1142 -25.05 25.35 -41.94
N PHE A 1143 -24.00 24.66 -41.46
CA PHE A 1143 -23.19 25.13 -40.32
C PHE A 1143 -21.74 25.49 -40.68
N ARG A 1144 -21.50 25.82 -41.96
CA ARG A 1144 -20.22 26.40 -42.43
C ARG A 1144 -20.33 27.87 -42.84
N LEU A 1145 -21.34 28.58 -42.36
CA LEU A 1145 -21.51 30.03 -42.45
C LEU A 1145 -22.27 30.54 -41.20
N LEU A 1146 -21.60 30.50 -40.05
CA LEU A 1146 -21.75 31.43 -38.92
C LEU A 1146 -20.47 31.38 -38.08
#